data_AF-A0A3S9PG91-F1
#
_entry.id   AF-A0A3S9PG91-F1
#
_cell.length_a   1.000
_cell.length_b   1.000
_cell.length_c   1.000
_cell.angle_alpha   90.00
_cell.angle_beta   90.00
_cell.angle_gamma   90.00
#
_symmetry.space_group_name_H-M   'P 1'
#
loop_
_entity.id
_entity.type
_entity.pdbx_description
1 polymer ?
#
loop_
_entity_poly.entity_id
_entity_poly.type
_entity_poly.pdbx_seq_one_letter_code
_entity_poly.pdbx_strand_id
1 'polypeptide(L)'
;MEGIGTECRCPPSVGGKESGRMRHPMSSSGRYAGAAAAALLVCGTLVAHPAAAAPPPAWTRTWGTALTTAAPADESGVAGRQTLRMVVHTSVGGGTARIQLSNTFSQEPVTIGHATLARQSSGSSAADRPVTLTFGGSREVVLAPGQSVYSDAASFPVRADEDLLVSVHLPNPVKAAPYHPDAWTTSYISAPGDTTDHTDEPTGANFRSEYTHWAFLSGLDVTADSGVGTVVAIGDSQTDVAATTRSSNRRWTDAYARALRAQGRPMGVANAGISANRILTRGTRTAYGESALERFDRDVLSVPNVKSVIFYEGINDIVNGAKATDLIAGIRRLADRSRAAGLPFTAATIPPFKGNWNFTAEKEAERQQVNAYLRTTRDIDAYVDFDAATRDPLDLARLFTAYRADEDKLHFTDNGTQVLADTLSGPVPPVPFTPNFSQMAAADFTGDGTADFVARDRNANLYMWKGLGDGTFTRPDLAHPMTDDWHFTETKAADFTGDGKADLIAKGTDGNLYLWPGRGNGTFEPRRVIRTDWNYTQTAAADFNGDGVADLIARDAKGNLYRWTGQRGGTLSEPTLMSGDWNYTQTTAGDFTADGKPDLLAKDPTGNLHLWKGDGDGTFTRPDLSRPLTGGWHYSETTAGTFYGGGTSHLLARDNESGVLREWVNRGNADFSRPMRLTDGW
;
A
#
# COMPACT_ATOMS: atom_id res chain seq x y z
N MET A 1 -3.95 -22.48 -55.05
CA MET A 1 -4.60 -21.54 -55.99
C MET A 1 -4.96 -20.30 -55.17
N GLU A 2 -4.60 -19.12 -55.67
CA GLU A 2 -5.13 -17.76 -55.40
C GLU A 2 -5.81 -17.49 -54.02
N GLY A 3 -5.40 -16.55 -53.18
CA GLY A 3 -4.25 -15.64 -53.19
C GLY A 3 -4.61 -14.17 -52.92
N ILE A 4 -4.03 -13.58 -51.85
CA ILE A 4 -3.77 -12.12 -51.65
C ILE A 4 -5.05 -11.24 -51.46
N GLY A 5 -5.21 -10.32 -50.50
CA GLY A 5 -4.35 -9.85 -49.41
C GLY A 5 -3.90 -8.37 -49.56
N THR A 6 -4.72 -7.37 -49.16
CA THR A 6 -4.21 -6.00 -48.92
C THR A 6 -5.08 -5.09 -48.02
N GLU A 7 -4.38 -4.44 -47.09
CA GLU A 7 -4.54 -3.12 -46.43
C GLU A 7 -5.75 -2.20 -46.72
N CYS A 8 -6.29 -1.62 -45.64
CA CYS A 8 -7.05 -0.36 -45.67
C CYS A 8 -6.12 0.85 -45.47
N ARG A 9 -6.27 1.90 -46.30
CA ARG A 9 -5.65 3.23 -46.09
C ARG A 9 -6.72 4.30 -45.89
N CYS A 10 -6.51 5.18 -44.91
CA CYS A 10 -7.34 6.37 -44.70
C CYS A 10 -7.08 7.46 -45.75
N PRO A 11 -8.09 8.27 -46.12
CA PRO A 11 -7.91 9.62 -46.63
C PRO A 11 -8.13 10.68 -45.51
N PRO A 12 -7.57 11.90 -45.66
CA PRO A 12 -7.50 12.89 -44.57
C PRO A 12 -8.68 13.88 -44.53
N SER A 13 -8.81 14.56 -43.40
CA SER A 13 -9.74 15.67 -43.19
C SER A 13 -9.23 16.98 -43.82
N VAL A 14 -10.14 17.71 -44.48
CA VAL A 14 -9.97 19.13 -44.83
C VAL A 14 -11.26 19.85 -44.48
N GLY A 15 -11.16 20.96 -43.75
CA GLY A 15 -12.32 21.71 -43.26
C GLY A 15 -12.87 22.73 -44.27
N GLY A 16 -14.08 23.22 -43.98
CA GLY A 16 -14.71 24.31 -44.72
C GLY A 16 -15.97 24.78 -44.01
N LYS A 17 -15.93 25.99 -43.43
CA LYS A 17 -17.15 26.69 -42.98
C LYS A 17 -17.91 27.15 -44.21
N GLU A 18 -19.25 27.11 -44.20
CA GLU A 18 -20.04 28.31 -44.50
C GLU A 18 -21.53 28.20 -44.12
N SER A 19 -22.15 29.36 -43.96
CA SER A 19 -23.51 29.56 -43.48
C SER A 19 -24.52 29.77 -44.62
N GLY A 20 -25.70 29.15 -44.55
CA GLY A 20 -26.76 29.40 -45.53
C GLY A 20 -28.18 29.15 -45.00
N ARG A 21 -28.88 30.20 -44.58
CA ARG A 21 -30.35 30.18 -44.40
C ARG A 21 -31.02 30.40 -45.76
N MET A 22 -32.03 29.59 -46.13
CA MET A 22 -33.44 30.04 -46.24
C MET A 22 -34.41 29.06 -46.94
N ARG A 23 -35.59 28.92 -46.30
CA ARG A 23 -36.96 28.85 -46.88
C ARG A 23 -37.35 27.70 -47.84
N HIS A 24 -38.24 26.84 -47.35
CA HIS A 24 -39.26 26.17 -48.18
C HIS A 24 -40.52 27.07 -48.36
N PRO A 25 -41.23 27.02 -49.50
CA PRO A 25 -42.42 27.81 -49.75
C PRO A 25 -43.76 27.05 -49.55
N MET A 26 -44.71 27.78 -48.96
CA MET A 26 -46.16 27.88 -49.22
C MET A 26 -47.07 26.69 -49.63
N SER A 27 -48.25 26.77 -48.99
CA SER A 27 -49.61 26.41 -49.44
C SER A 27 -50.16 25.07 -48.92
N SER A 28 -51.46 24.96 -48.63
CA SER A 28 -52.61 25.79 -49.04
C SER A 28 -53.66 25.99 -47.94
N SER A 29 -54.57 26.95 -48.14
CA SER A 29 -55.63 27.34 -47.20
C SER A 29 -57.01 26.82 -47.61
N GLY A 30 -57.74 26.23 -46.67
CA GLY A 30 -59.18 25.89 -46.78
C GLY A 30 -60.02 26.75 -45.83
N ARG A 31 -61.29 27.04 -46.17
CA ARG A 31 -62.09 28.09 -45.54
C ARG A 31 -63.50 27.62 -45.09
N TYR A 32 -63.83 28.00 -43.84
CA TYR A 32 -65.16 28.31 -43.28
C TYR A 32 -66.21 27.24 -42.90
N ALA A 33 -67.00 27.66 -41.88
CA ALA A 33 -68.22 27.13 -41.29
C ALA A 33 -68.10 25.82 -40.46
N GLY A 34 -68.73 25.70 -39.27
CA GLY A 34 -69.49 26.71 -38.51
C GLY A 34 -70.65 26.12 -37.71
N ALA A 35 -70.39 25.57 -36.53
CA ALA A 35 -71.42 25.18 -35.56
C ALA A 35 -70.87 25.31 -34.13
N ALA A 36 -71.56 26.07 -33.27
CA ALA A 36 -71.14 26.30 -31.90
C ALA A 36 -71.70 25.22 -30.96
N ALA A 37 -70.85 24.66 -30.11
CA ALA A 37 -71.25 23.89 -28.94
C ALA A 37 -70.61 24.55 -27.71
N ALA A 38 -71.42 24.94 -26.73
CA ALA A 38 -70.94 25.57 -25.51
C ALA A 38 -70.29 24.51 -24.59
N ALA A 39 -69.02 24.72 -24.25
CA ALA A 39 -68.33 23.98 -23.20
C ALA A 39 -67.83 24.98 -22.16
N LEU A 40 -68.05 24.70 -20.87
CA LEU A 40 -67.70 25.62 -19.78
C LEU A 40 -66.19 25.86 -19.74
N LEU A 41 -65.81 27.13 -19.63
CA LEU A 41 -64.44 27.52 -19.31
C LEU A 41 -64.19 27.23 -17.82
N VAL A 42 -63.66 26.05 -17.52
CA VAL A 42 -62.99 25.81 -16.23
C VAL A 42 -61.58 26.39 -16.36
N CYS A 43 -61.30 27.49 -15.67
CA CYS A 43 -59.95 27.99 -15.50
C CYS A 43 -59.15 27.03 -14.61
N GLY A 44 -58.67 25.93 -15.20
CA GLY A 44 -57.67 25.08 -14.59
C GLY A 44 -56.37 25.86 -14.45
N THR A 45 -56.09 26.35 -13.24
CA THR A 45 -54.77 26.87 -12.90
C THR A 45 -53.76 25.76 -13.10
N LEU A 46 -52.85 25.93 -14.06
CA LEU A 46 -51.65 25.11 -14.19
C LEU A 46 -50.80 25.32 -12.92
N VAL A 47 -51.02 24.48 -11.92
CA VAL A 47 -50.12 24.35 -10.78
C VAL A 47 -48.84 23.74 -11.32
N ALA A 48 -47.89 24.60 -11.69
CA ALA A 48 -46.54 24.19 -11.96
C ALA A 48 -46.04 23.41 -10.75
N HIS A 49 -45.94 22.09 -10.88
CA HIS A 49 -45.28 21.29 -9.88
C HIS A 49 -43.84 21.82 -9.80
N PRO A 50 -43.32 22.18 -8.61
CA PRO A 50 -41.92 22.52 -8.50
C PRO A 50 -41.14 21.32 -9.01
N ALA A 51 -40.22 21.56 -9.96
CA ALA A 51 -39.28 20.53 -10.37
C ALA A 51 -38.65 19.98 -9.09
N ALA A 52 -38.74 18.65 -8.89
CA ALA A 52 -38.21 18.03 -7.69
C ALA A 52 -36.76 18.50 -7.53
N ALA A 53 -36.47 19.18 -6.42
CA ALA A 53 -35.13 19.69 -6.17
C ALA A 53 -34.15 18.52 -6.31
N ALA A 54 -33.07 18.72 -7.06
CA ALA A 54 -32.03 17.71 -7.17
C ALA A 54 -31.64 17.29 -5.74
N PRO A 55 -31.54 15.98 -5.45
CA PRO A 55 -31.21 15.54 -4.10
C PRO A 55 -29.91 16.23 -3.65
N PRO A 56 -29.83 16.70 -2.40
CA PRO A 56 -28.66 17.43 -1.92
C PRO A 56 -27.40 16.58 -2.18
N PRO A 57 -26.27 17.19 -2.56
CA PRO A 57 -25.07 16.45 -2.89
C PRO A 57 -24.69 15.55 -1.72
N ALA A 58 -24.51 14.25 -2.00
CA ALA A 58 -24.20 13.28 -0.97
C ALA A 58 -22.81 13.59 -0.39
N TRP A 59 -22.77 13.95 0.88
CA TRP A 59 -21.52 14.13 1.62
C TRP A 59 -20.76 12.82 1.67
N THR A 60 -19.49 12.85 1.28
CA THR A 60 -18.58 11.72 1.37
C THR A 60 -17.49 12.06 2.39
N ARG A 61 -17.30 11.18 3.37
CA ARG A 61 -16.23 11.34 4.36
C ARG A 61 -14.88 11.12 3.69
N THR A 62 -14.08 12.19 3.58
CA THR A 62 -12.71 12.13 3.04
C THR A 62 -11.67 11.82 4.12
N TRP A 63 -11.99 12.15 5.37
CA TRP A 63 -11.20 11.76 6.54
C TRP A 63 -12.12 11.57 7.73
N GLY A 64 -11.84 10.60 8.60
CA GLY A 64 -12.57 10.40 9.84
C GLY A 64 -11.84 9.50 10.80
N THR A 65 -12.12 9.68 12.09
CA THR A 65 -11.56 8.91 13.18
C THR A 65 -12.62 8.58 14.23
N ALA A 66 -12.43 7.46 14.93
CA ALA A 66 -13.24 7.12 16.09
C ALA A 66 -12.66 7.78 17.35
N LEU A 67 -13.48 8.56 18.06
CA LEU A 67 -13.09 9.12 19.35
C LEU A 67 -13.22 8.06 20.44
N THR A 68 -12.25 8.05 21.35
CA THR A 68 -12.29 7.28 22.59
C THR A 68 -12.92 8.12 23.70
N THR A 69 -13.01 7.56 24.91
CA THR A 69 -13.77 8.20 25.98
C THR A 69 -13.09 9.44 26.55
N ALA A 70 -13.86 10.33 27.19
CA ALA A 70 -13.35 11.63 27.60
C ALA A 70 -12.34 11.50 28.74
N ALA A 71 -11.18 12.14 28.57
CA ALA A 71 -10.07 12.09 29.51
C ALA A 71 -9.60 13.51 29.89
N PRO A 72 -9.00 13.69 31.09
CA PRO A 72 -8.45 14.97 31.53
C PRO A 72 -7.27 15.44 30.67
N ALA A 73 -6.79 16.66 30.90
CA ALA A 73 -5.80 17.34 30.06
C ALA A 73 -4.41 16.69 30.04
N ASP A 74 -4.05 15.94 31.09
CA ASP A 74 -2.81 15.17 31.22
C ASP A 74 -2.82 13.88 30.38
N GLU A 75 -3.99 13.35 30.04
CA GLU A 75 -4.15 12.24 29.08
C GLU A 75 -4.44 12.75 27.65
N SER A 76 -5.36 13.70 27.49
CA SER A 76 -5.85 14.16 26.17
C SER A 76 -5.01 15.27 25.54
N GLY A 77 -4.15 15.92 26.31
CA GLY A 77 -3.40 17.12 25.91
C GLY A 77 -4.24 18.41 25.85
N VAL A 78 -5.54 18.38 26.21
CA VAL A 78 -6.47 19.50 26.02
C VAL A 78 -7.05 19.99 27.35
N ALA A 79 -6.62 21.17 27.79
CA ALA A 79 -7.11 21.84 29.00
C ALA A 79 -8.20 22.89 28.74
N GLY A 80 -8.44 23.24 27.46
CA GLY A 80 -9.22 24.43 27.10
C GLY A 80 -8.51 25.74 27.47
N ARG A 81 -9.06 26.89 27.04
CA ARG A 81 -8.29 28.15 26.89
C ARG A 81 -7.03 27.90 26.06
N GLN A 82 -7.24 27.36 24.87
CA GLN A 82 -6.21 26.97 23.92
C GLN A 82 -6.81 26.99 22.51
N THR A 83 -5.96 27.17 21.51
CA THR A 83 -6.31 26.89 20.11
C THR A 83 -5.65 25.58 19.68
N LEU A 84 -6.45 24.59 19.28
CA LEU A 84 -6.00 23.35 18.65
C LEU A 84 -5.76 23.60 17.15
N ARG A 85 -4.78 22.94 16.55
CA ARG A 85 -4.53 22.88 15.10
C ARG A 85 -4.18 21.45 14.72
N MET A 86 -5.22 20.72 14.31
CA MET A 86 -5.17 19.30 13.99
C MET A 86 -4.85 19.09 12.52
N VAL A 87 -3.88 18.22 12.22
CA VAL A 87 -3.56 17.82 10.84
C VAL A 87 -4.39 16.59 10.49
N VAL A 88 -5.04 16.59 9.32
CA VAL A 88 -5.86 15.48 8.79
C VAL A 88 -5.52 15.18 7.34
N HIS A 89 -5.49 13.91 6.95
CA HIS A 89 -5.11 13.47 5.61
C HIS A 89 -6.31 13.04 4.77
N THR A 90 -6.42 13.50 3.52
CA THR A 90 -7.63 13.41 2.70
C THR A 90 -7.62 12.25 1.70
N SER A 91 -8.63 11.38 1.73
CA SER A 91 -8.74 10.25 0.80
C SER A 91 -9.37 10.63 -0.55
N VAL A 92 -10.27 11.61 -0.62
CA VAL A 92 -10.89 12.12 -1.85
C VAL A 92 -11.09 13.63 -1.84
N GLY A 93 -11.04 14.24 -3.03
CA GLY A 93 -11.30 15.66 -3.22
C GLY A 93 -12.79 16.00 -3.34
N GLY A 94 -13.10 17.30 -3.30
CA GLY A 94 -14.43 17.84 -3.51
C GLY A 94 -14.48 19.38 -3.47
N GLY A 95 -15.57 19.96 -3.99
CA GLY A 95 -15.68 21.41 -4.18
C GLY A 95 -16.07 22.20 -2.91
N THR A 96 -16.78 21.56 -1.99
CA THR A 96 -17.11 22.10 -0.66
C THR A 96 -16.78 21.10 0.43
N ALA A 97 -16.54 21.60 1.64
CA ALA A 97 -16.17 20.81 2.80
C ALA A 97 -17.00 21.17 4.04
N ARG A 98 -17.07 20.25 5.00
CA ARG A 98 -17.58 20.50 6.36
C ARG A 98 -16.88 19.57 7.36
N ILE A 99 -16.79 19.97 8.63
CA ILE A 99 -16.27 19.10 9.70
C ILE A 99 -17.39 18.57 10.59
N GLN A 100 -17.11 17.49 11.31
CA GLN A 100 -17.90 16.98 12.42
C GLN A 100 -17.13 17.17 13.72
N LEU A 101 -17.73 17.90 14.66
CA LEU A 101 -17.25 18.04 16.03
C LEU A 101 -18.15 17.25 16.98
N SER A 102 -17.57 16.60 17.99
CA SER A 102 -18.20 15.56 18.79
C SER A 102 -17.78 15.66 20.25
N ASN A 103 -18.73 15.92 21.14
CA ASN A 103 -18.59 15.88 22.59
C ASN A 103 -19.16 14.56 23.16
N THR A 104 -18.86 13.43 22.52
CA THR A 104 -19.54 12.14 22.71
C THR A 104 -19.52 11.62 24.16
N PHE A 105 -18.46 11.92 24.92
CA PHE A 105 -18.20 11.27 26.22
C PHE A 105 -17.98 12.22 27.41
N SER A 106 -17.80 13.52 27.19
CA SER A 106 -17.67 14.44 28.31
C SER A 106 -19.02 14.60 29.00
N GLN A 107 -19.00 14.74 30.32
CA GLN A 107 -20.19 15.03 31.12
C GLN A 107 -20.49 16.53 31.22
N GLU A 108 -19.61 17.36 30.63
CA GLU A 108 -19.70 18.82 30.63
C GLU A 108 -19.97 19.34 29.20
N PRO A 109 -20.72 20.44 29.04
CA PRO A 109 -20.82 21.13 27.75
C PRO A 109 -19.49 21.78 27.37
N VAL A 110 -19.16 21.81 26.08
CA VAL A 110 -17.93 22.43 25.56
C VAL A 110 -18.27 23.51 24.52
N THR A 111 -17.73 24.71 24.73
CA THR A 111 -17.80 25.81 23.77
C THR A 111 -16.68 25.70 22.74
N ILE A 112 -17.05 25.73 21.47
CA ILE A 112 -16.16 25.94 20.33
C ILE A 112 -16.34 27.39 19.91
N GLY A 113 -15.38 28.27 20.20
CA GLY A 113 -15.51 29.70 19.93
C GLY A 113 -15.39 30.05 18.44
N HIS A 114 -14.52 29.32 17.74
CA HIS A 114 -14.29 29.45 16.30
C HIS A 114 -13.62 28.17 15.78
N ALA A 115 -13.83 27.84 14.50
CA ALA A 115 -13.11 26.78 13.81
C ALA A 115 -12.78 27.18 12.37
N THR A 116 -11.66 26.71 11.84
CA THR A 116 -11.18 27.01 10.48
C THR A 116 -10.65 25.78 9.75
N LEU A 117 -10.68 25.81 8.42
CA LEU A 117 -9.97 24.88 7.53
C LEU A 117 -8.86 25.62 6.75
N ALA A 118 -7.69 25.01 6.62
CA ALA A 118 -6.65 25.47 5.71
C ALA A 118 -5.89 24.30 5.08
N ARG A 119 -5.27 24.53 3.93
CA ARG A 119 -4.29 23.62 3.33
C ARG A 119 -2.99 23.70 4.13
N GLN A 120 -2.38 22.58 4.50
CA GLN A 120 -1.06 22.61 5.15
C GLN A 120 0.04 23.02 4.14
N SER A 121 1.00 23.83 4.57
CA SER A 121 2.26 24.05 3.81
C SER A 121 3.41 23.27 4.42
N SER A 122 3.65 23.45 5.71
CA SER A 122 4.60 22.65 6.50
C SER A 122 4.33 22.84 7.99
N GLY A 123 4.31 21.74 8.74
CA GLY A 123 4.06 21.75 10.19
C GLY A 123 2.77 22.47 10.56
N SER A 124 2.80 23.38 11.53
CA SER A 124 1.64 24.18 11.94
C SER A 124 1.27 25.33 10.98
N SER A 125 1.99 25.51 9.86
CA SER A 125 1.74 26.60 8.91
C SER A 125 0.81 26.19 7.77
N ALA A 126 -0.08 27.10 7.39
CA ALA A 126 -0.96 26.96 6.25
C ALA A 126 -0.27 27.41 4.94
N ALA A 127 -0.74 26.90 3.81
CA ALA A 127 -0.36 27.37 2.47
C ALA A 127 -1.17 28.61 2.06
N ASP A 128 -2.41 28.69 2.52
CA ASP A 128 -3.40 29.72 2.19
C ASP A 128 -3.98 30.33 3.47
N ARG A 129 -4.74 31.43 3.36
CA ARG A 129 -5.49 31.97 4.50
C ARG A 129 -6.54 30.94 4.98
N PRO A 130 -6.62 30.62 6.29
CA PRO A 130 -7.67 29.76 6.81
C PRO A 130 -9.09 30.28 6.51
N VAL A 131 -9.99 29.35 6.20
CA VAL A 131 -11.41 29.61 5.94
C VAL A 131 -12.21 29.32 7.20
N THR A 132 -12.87 30.37 7.73
CA THR A 132 -13.85 30.26 8.83
C THR A 132 -14.94 29.25 8.51
N LEU A 133 -15.23 28.38 9.48
CA LEU A 133 -16.42 27.54 9.51
C LEU A 133 -17.50 28.18 10.38
N THR A 134 -18.76 27.86 10.11
CA THR A 134 -19.92 28.26 10.92
C THR A 134 -20.79 27.06 11.27
N PHE A 135 -21.68 27.23 12.24
CA PHE A 135 -22.62 26.24 12.73
C PHE A 135 -23.99 26.93 12.84
N GLY A 136 -24.91 26.65 11.91
CA GLY A 136 -26.17 27.38 11.83
C GLY A 136 -25.99 28.88 11.57
N GLY A 137 -24.92 29.27 10.86
CA GLY A 137 -24.52 30.65 10.59
C GLY A 137 -23.74 31.35 11.71
N SER A 138 -23.59 30.74 12.89
CA SER A 138 -22.75 31.25 13.98
C SER A 138 -21.30 30.78 13.85
N ARG A 139 -20.32 31.60 14.26
CA ARG A 139 -18.91 31.14 14.41
C ARG A 139 -18.72 30.26 15.65
N GLU A 140 -19.50 30.53 16.70
CA GLU A 140 -19.47 29.81 17.97
C GLU A 140 -20.57 28.74 18.02
N VAL A 141 -20.26 27.59 18.62
CA VAL A 141 -21.24 26.55 18.97
C VAL A 141 -20.93 25.93 20.34
N VAL A 142 -21.97 25.56 21.08
CA VAL A 142 -21.84 24.78 22.32
C VAL A 142 -22.31 23.34 22.07
N LEU A 143 -21.45 22.37 22.36
CA LEU A 143 -21.77 20.94 22.28
C LEU A 143 -22.12 20.44 23.69
N ALA A 144 -23.38 20.06 23.90
CA ALA A 144 -23.83 19.39 25.12
C ALA A 144 -23.16 18.00 25.28
N PRO A 145 -23.18 17.40 26.49
CA PRO A 145 -22.77 16.02 26.71
C PRO A 145 -23.42 15.04 25.71
N GLY A 146 -22.62 14.20 25.06
CA GLY A 146 -23.08 13.24 24.05
C GLY A 146 -23.39 13.84 22.66
N GLN A 147 -23.36 15.16 22.49
CA GLN A 147 -23.74 15.81 21.23
C GLN A 147 -22.63 15.73 20.18
N SER A 148 -23.02 15.55 18.92
CA SER A 148 -22.18 15.86 17.76
C SER A 148 -22.85 16.91 16.87
N VAL A 149 -22.07 17.75 16.22
CA VAL A 149 -22.52 18.79 15.29
C VAL A 149 -21.69 18.76 14.01
N TYR A 150 -22.33 19.05 12.89
CA TYR A 150 -21.66 19.36 11.64
C TYR A 150 -21.52 20.87 11.49
N SER A 151 -20.41 21.33 10.92
CA SER A 151 -20.36 22.71 10.40
C SER A 151 -21.31 22.86 9.21
N ASP A 152 -21.69 24.10 8.94
CA ASP A 152 -22.28 24.50 7.66
C ASP A 152 -21.30 24.18 6.51
N ALA A 153 -21.82 24.14 5.28
CA ALA A 153 -21.02 23.86 4.10
C ALA A 153 -20.10 25.04 3.77
N ALA A 154 -18.78 24.82 3.82
CA ALA A 154 -17.78 25.81 3.44
C ALA A 154 -17.31 25.60 1.98
N SER A 155 -17.21 26.70 1.23
CA SER A 155 -16.61 26.72 -0.11
C SER A 155 -15.08 26.61 -0.01
N PHE A 156 -14.59 25.39 0.18
CA PHE A 156 -13.17 25.08 0.33
C PHE A 156 -12.80 23.88 -0.57
N PRO A 157 -12.11 24.12 -1.71
CA PRO A 157 -11.70 23.05 -2.62
C PRO A 157 -10.65 22.13 -2.00
N VAL A 158 -11.05 20.88 -1.75
CA VAL A 158 -10.21 19.80 -1.23
C VAL A 158 -9.70 18.95 -2.39
N ARG A 159 -8.42 18.65 -2.43
CA ARG A 159 -7.79 17.65 -3.32
C ARG A 159 -7.83 16.29 -2.61
N ALA A 160 -7.56 15.22 -3.35
CA ALA A 160 -7.23 13.94 -2.72
C ALA A 160 -5.73 13.91 -2.36
N ASP A 161 -5.35 13.08 -1.39
CA ASP A 161 -3.96 12.83 -0.96
C ASP A 161 -3.25 14.07 -0.38
N GLU A 162 -4.02 15.00 0.21
CA GLU A 162 -3.46 16.20 0.84
C GLU A 162 -3.69 16.28 2.35
N ASP A 163 -2.77 16.95 3.04
CA ASP A 163 -2.90 17.28 4.44
C ASP A 163 -3.57 18.65 4.65
N LEU A 164 -4.58 18.66 5.51
CA LEU A 164 -5.34 19.85 5.90
C LEU A 164 -5.16 20.16 7.38
N LEU A 165 -5.23 21.45 7.70
CA LEU A 165 -5.25 21.98 9.05
C LEU A 165 -6.69 22.28 9.45
N VAL A 166 -7.19 21.59 10.47
CA VAL A 166 -8.46 21.90 11.15
C VAL A 166 -8.10 22.61 12.45
N SER A 167 -8.33 23.92 12.53
CA SER A 167 -8.08 24.66 13.78
C SER A 167 -9.37 24.87 14.56
N VAL A 168 -9.30 24.76 15.89
CA VAL A 168 -10.46 24.84 16.81
C VAL A 168 -10.06 25.66 18.04
N HIS A 169 -10.74 26.78 18.27
CA HIS A 169 -10.54 27.61 19.47
C HIS A 169 -11.46 27.19 20.61
N LEU A 170 -10.88 26.91 21.78
CA LEU A 170 -11.57 26.57 23.02
C LEU A 170 -11.45 27.76 23.99
N PRO A 171 -12.43 28.69 24.06
CA PRO A 171 -12.33 29.90 24.90
C PRO A 171 -12.44 29.60 26.40
N ASN A 172 -13.01 28.46 26.76
CA ASN A 172 -13.29 28.04 28.14
C ASN A 172 -12.40 26.86 28.55
N PRO A 173 -12.12 26.66 29.85
CA PRO A 173 -11.48 25.45 30.36
C PRO A 173 -12.31 24.20 30.05
N VAL A 174 -11.64 23.10 29.72
CA VAL A 174 -12.22 21.79 29.44
C VAL A 174 -11.77 20.83 30.54
N LYS A 175 -12.71 20.22 31.28
CA LYS A 175 -12.39 19.26 32.35
C LYS A 175 -11.93 17.90 31.80
N ALA A 176 -12.60 17.45 30.74
CA ALA A 176 -12.28 16.21 30.04
C ALA A 176 -12.71 16.33 28.57
N ALA A 177 -11.83 15.92 27.65
CA ALA A 177 -12.07 15.95 26.21
C ALA A 177 -12.20 14.52 25.66
N PRO A 178 -13.25 14.20 24.88
CA PRO A 178 -13.24 13.01 24.03
C PRO A 178 -12.18 13.20 22.95
N TYR A 179 -11.31 12.19 22.84
CA TYR A 179 -10.10 12.28 22.05
C TYR A 179 -9.76 10.94 21.41
N HIS A 180 -9.01 11.02 20.33
CA HIS A 180 -8.41 9.89 19.66
C HIS A 180 -6.92 9.83 20.08
N PRO A 181 -6.48 8.77 20.80
CA PRO A 181 -5.19 8.76 21.49
C PRO A 181 -3.97 8.72 20.56
N ASP A 182 -4.00 7.84 19.57
CA ASP A 182 -2.81 7.43 18.81
C ASP A 182 -2.92 7.88 17.34
N ALA A 183 -3.03 9.18 17.09
CA ALA A 183 -3.30 9.70 15.74
C ALA A 183 -2.21 9.35 14.70
N TRP A 184 -0.99 9.02 15.12
CA TRP A 184 0.24 8.86 14.31
C TRP A 184 0.58 10.01 13.34
N THR A 185 -0.11 11.14 13.50
CA THR A 185 0.11 12.42 12.83
C THR A 185 0.41 13.47 13.88
N THR A 186 1.44 14.29 13.64
CA THR A 186 1.76 15.45 14.45
C THR A 186 0.70 16.53 14.26
N SER A 187 -0.01 16.86 15.33
CA SER A 187 -0.87 18.03 15.45
C SER A 187 -0.25 19.05 16.40
N TYR A 188 -0.83 20.26 16.47
CA TYR A 188 -0.25 21.38 17.19
C TYR A 188 -1.25 22.09 18.09
N ILE A 189 -0.76 22.73 19.15
CA ILE A 189 -1.59 23.42 20.14
C ILE A 189 -0.92 24.72 20.63
N SER A 190 -1.74 25.73 20.95
CA SER A 190 -1.26 26.95 21.59
C SER A 190 -1.00 26.75 23.10
N ALA A 191 -0.35 27.72 23.73
CA ALA A 191 0.11 27.60 25.11
C ALA A 191 -1.06 27.32 26.09
N PRO A 192 -0.90 26.47 27.12
CA PRO A 192 -1.95 26.23 28.10
C PRO A 192 -2.43 27.52 28.78
N GLY A 193 -3.73 27.80 28.74
CA GLY A 193 -4.34 29.00 29.34
C GLY A 193 -4.43 30.21 28.40
N ASP A 194 -3.93 30.10 27.17
CA ASP A 194 -4.05 31.07 26.10
C ASP A 194 -5.49 31.19 25.55
N THR A 195 -6.18 32.24 25.99
CA THR A 195 -7.54 32.57 25.52
C THR A 195 -7.57 33.25 24.15
N THR A 196 -6.45 33.34 23.43
CA THR A 196 -6.40 33.97 22.11
C THR A 196 -6.88 33.02 21.03
N ASP A 197 -7.73 33.51 20.12
CA ASP A 197 -8.12 32.77 18.92
C ASP A 197 -7.02 32.88 17.86
N HIS A 198 -6.30 31.77 17.66
CA HIS A 198 -5.24 31.65 16.65
C HIS A 198 -5.69 30.87 15.40
N THR A 199 -6.99 30.57 15.25
CA THR A 199 -7.48 29.70 14.17
C THR A 199 -7.33 30.32 12.78
N ASP A 200 -7.46 31.64 12.67
CA ASP A 200 -7.30 32.42 11.43
C ASP A 200 -5.82 32.67 11.03
N GLU A 201 -4.85 32.31 11.88
CA GLU A 201 -3.43 32.60 11.64
C GLU A 201 -2.81 31.63 10.62
N PRO A 202 -2.29 32.08 9.47
CA PRO A 202 -1.62 31.20 8.52
C PRO A 202 -0.24 30.72 9.01
N THR A 203 0.43 31.51 9.86
CA THR A 203 1.74 31.16 10.43
C THR A 203 1.62 30.26 11.64
N GLY A 204 2.49 29.26 11.76
CA GLY A 204 2.57 28.36 12.92
C GLY A 204 3.09 28.96 14.26
N ALA A 205 3.35 30.27 14.35
CA ALA A 205 4.19 30.87 15.39
C ALA A 205 3.64 30.77 16.84
N ASN A 206 2.32 30.70 17.00
CA ASN A 206 1.67 30.53 18.31
C ASN A 206 1.37 29.06 18.65
N PHE A 207 1.59 28.15 17.71
CA PHE A 207 1.42 26.71 17.85
C PHE A 207 2.74 26.05 18.28
N ARG A 208 3.17 26.34 19.51
CA ARG A 208 4.52 26.04 20.02
C ARG A 208 4.69 24.64 20.61
N SER A 209 3.60 23.87 20.74
CA SER A 209 3.62 22.52 21.27
C SER A 209 3.04 21.54 20.26
N GLU A 210 3.72 20.42 20.08
CA GLU A 210 3.27 19.29 19.28
C GLU A 210 2.57 18.26 20.16
N TYR A 211 1.57 17.58 19.60
CA TYR A 211 0.86 16.47 20.24
C TYR A 211 0.30 15.51 19.16
N THR A 212 0.04 14.25 19.52
CA THR A 212 -0.39 13.20 18.56
C THR A 212 -1.81 12.72 18.79
N HIS A 213 -2.70 13.66 19.12
CA HIS A 213 -4.10 13.37 19.44
C HIS A 213 -5.02 14.21 18.56
N TRP A 214 -6.19 13.67 18.21
CA TRP A 214 -7.32 14.48 17.72
C TRP A 214 -8.36 14.60 18.83
N ALA A 215 -8.77 15.82 19.18
CA ALA A 215 -9.75 16.06 20.24
C ALA A 215 -10.97 16.77 19.67
N PHE A 216 -12.17 16.32 20.06
CA PHE A 216 -13.47 16.74 19.53
C PHE A 216 -13.70 16.52 18.02
N LEU A 217 -12.67 16.48 17.17
CA LEU A 217 -12.80 16.29 15.72
C LEU A 217 -12.96 14.81 15.37
N SER A 218 -14.07 14.45 14.73
CA SER A 218 -14.39 13.05 14.34
C SER A 218 -14.54 12.84 12.83
N GLY A 219 -14.65 13.91 12.03
CA GLY A 219 -14.69 13.76 10.57
C GLY A 219 -14.57 15.05 9.78
N LEU A 220 -14.21 14.86 8.51
CA LEU A 220 -14.19 15.85 7.44
C LEU A 220 -14.92 15.25 6.23
N ASP A 221 -15.99 15.90 5.81
CA ASP A 221 -16.74 15.51 4.61
C ASP A 221 -16.50 16.49 3.48
N VAL A 222 -16.60 15.99 2.24
CA VAL A 222 -16.58 16.78 1.02
C VAL A 222 -17.78 16.46 0.13
N THR A 223 -18.16 17.40 -0.73
CA THR A 223 -19.02 17.13 -1.88
C THR A 223 -18.17 16.62 -3.04
N ALA A 224 -18.13 15.29 -3.18
CA ALA A 224 -17.39 14.59 -4.24
C ALA A 224 -18.28 14.34 -5.48
N ASP A 225 -17.66 13.83 -6.56
CA ASP A 225 -18.36 13.44 -7.78
C ASP A 225 -19.39 12.33 -7.56
N SER A 226 -20.41 12.28 -8.43
CA SER A 226 -21.48 11.29 -8.35
C SER A 226 -20.95 9.85 -8.42
N GLY A 227 -21.22 9.07 -7.37
CA GLY A 227 -20.78 7.67 -7.25
C GLY A 227 -19.63 7.47 -6.27
N VAL A 228 -18.87 8.52 -5.95
CA VAL A 228 -17.87 8.48 -4.88
C VAL A 228 -18.61 8.41 -3.54
N GLY A 229 -18.35 7.37 -2.75
CA GLY A 229 -18.91 7.19 -1.42
C GLY A 229 -17.85 6.83 -0.38
N THR A 230 -18.28 6.46 0.82
CA THR A 230 -17.36 6.16 1.93
C THR A 230 -17.22 4.67 2.19
N VAL A 231 -15.99 4.20 2.37
CA VAL A 231 -15.63 2.95 3.03
C VAL A 231 -15.30 3.29 4.49
N VAL A 232 -15.86 2.53 5.43
CA VAL A 232 -15.46 2.66 6.85
C VAL A 232 -14.63 1.45 7.24
N ALA A 233 -13.40 1.70 7.69
CA ALA A 233 -12.54 0.69 8.30
C ALA A 233 -12.72 0.74 9.83
N ILE A 234 -13.36 -0.26 10.42
CA ILE A 234 -13.50 -0.38 11.88
C ILE A 234 -12.56 -1.47 12.40
N GLY A 235 -11.84 -1.17 13.48
CA GLY A 235 -10.88 -2.12 14.04
C GLY A 235 -10.11 -1.63 15.25
N ASP A 236 -9.05 -2.37 15.57
CA ASP A 236 -8.15 -2.12 16.70
C ASP A 236 -6.88 -1.33 16.31
N SER A 237 -5.81 -1.40 17.10
CA SER A 237 -4.52 -0.73 16.88
C SER A 237 -3.84 -1.10 15.56
N GLN A 238 -4.22 -2.20 14.90
CA GLN A 238 -3.73 -2.52 13.54
C GLN A 238 -4.50 -1.74 12.45
N THR A 239 -5.71 -1.27 12.75
CA THR A 239 -6.51 -0.38 11.89
C THR A 239 -6.25 1.09 12.18
N ASP A 240 -6.15 1.43 13.46
CA ASP A 240 -5.66 2.74 13.92
C ASP A 240 -4.24 3.01 13.38
N VAL A 241 -3.46 1.93 13.36
CA VAL A 241 -2.05 1.78 13.02
C VAL A 241 -1.14 2.18 14.17
N ALA A 242 -0.07 1.41 14.37
CA ALA A 242 1.08 1.77 15.19
C ALA A 242 2.36 1.33 14.47
N ALA A 243 3.47 2.00 14.77
CA ALA A 243 4.81 1.75 14.20
C ALA A 243 5.02 2.06 12.69
N THR A 244 4.07 2.74 12.03
CA THR A 244 4.37 3.45 10.78
C THR A 244 5.16 4.74 11.04
N THR A 245 5.89 5.21 10.04
CA THR A 245 6.61 6.49 10.09
C THR A 245 5.63 7.64 10.40
N ARG A 246 5.86 8.37 11.50
CA ARG A 246 4.96 9.44 11.97
C ARG A 246 4.75 10.53 10.92
N SER A 247 3.51 10.99 10.77
CA SER A 247 3.11 12.05 9.82
C SER A 247 3.41 11.75 8.34
N SER A 248 3.63 10.48 7.97
CA SER A 248 3.89 10.07 6.58
C SER A 248 2.64 9.61 5.81
N ASN A 249 1.49 9.50 6.49
CA ASN A 249 0.22 8.99 5.95
C ASN A 249 0.37 7.62 5.26
N ARG A 250 1.12 6.74 5.93
CA ARG A 250 1.39 5.35 5.53
C ARG A 250 0.50 4.34 6.26
N ARG A 251 -0.65 4.76 6.80
CA ARG A 251 -1.65 3.81 7.33
C ARG A 251 -2.17 2.95 6.18
N TRP A 252 -2.61 1.72 6.46
CA TRP A 252 -3.16 0.88 5.39
C TRP A 252 -4.43 1.48 4.79
N THR A 253 -5.20 2.24 5.57
CA THR A 253 -6.39 3.00 5.12
C THR A 253 -6.02 4.12 4.13
N ASP A 254 -4.93 4.86 4.37
CA ASP A 254 -4.38 5.87 3.46
C ASP A 254 -3.84 5.23 2.17
N ALA A 255 -3.11 4.11 2.30
CA ALA A 255 -2.57 3.35 1.17
C ALA A 255 -3.69 2.70 0.32
N TYR A 256 -4.77 2.23 0.95
CA TYR A 256 -5.94 1.69 0.28
C TYR A 256 -6.72 2.78 -0.46
N ALA A 257 -6.86 3.98 0.11
CA ALA A 257 -7.39 5.15 -0.59
C ALA A 257 -6.55 5.49 -1.84
N ARG A 258 -5.20 5.52 -1.71
CA ARG A 258 -4.28 5.69 -2.85
C ARG A 258 -4.51 4.64 -3.94
N ALA A 259 -4.61 3.36 -3.56
CA ALA A 259 -4.85 2.25 -4.49
C ALA A 259 -6.19 2.37 -5.24
N LEU A 260 -7.28 2.65 -4.53
CA LEU A 260 -8.61 2.84 -5.12
C LEU A 260 -8.65 4.00 -6.14
N ARG A 261 -7.96 5.11 -5.86
CA ARG A 261 -7.82 6.23 -6.81
C ARG A 261 -7.01 5.82 -8.04
N ALA A 262 -5.89 5.14 -7.88
CA ALA A 262 -5.06 4.65 -8.98
C ALA A 262 -5.82 3.67 -9.90
N GLN A 263 -6.75 2.89 -9.34
CA GLN A 263 -7.66 2.00 -10.07
C GLN A 263 -8.86 2.71 -10.72
N GLY A 264 -8.94 4.05 -10.67
CA GLY A 264 -10.05 4.82 -11.24
C GLY A 264 -11.38 4.67 -10.48
N ARG A 265 -11.34 4.21 -9.23
CA ARG A 265 -12.50 3.95 -8.36
C ARG A 265 -12.36 4.72 -7.03
N PRO A 266 -12.20 6.06 -7.05
CA PRO A 266 -12.00 6.85 -5.84
C PRO A 266 -13.13 6.63 -4.83
N MET A 267 -12.76 6.45 -3.56
CA MET A 267 -13.68 6.33 -2.43
C MET A 267 -13.11 7.09 -1.25
N GLY A 268 -13.97 7.74 -0.48
CA GLY A 268 -13.61 8.23 0.83
C GLY A 268 -13.32 7.07 1.77
N VAL A 269 -12.26 7.13 2.58
CA VAL A 269 -11.90 6.10 3.56
C VAL A 269 -11.88 6.73 4.95
N ALA A 270 -12.77 6.27 5.84
CA ALA A 270 -12.81 6.65 7.24
C ALA A 270 -12.10 5.59 8.09
N ASN A 271 -11.16 6.01 8.94
CA ASN A 271 -10.42 5.11 9.82
C ASN A 271 -11.02 5.12 11.23
N ALA A 272 -11.99 4.23 11.49
CA ALA A 272 -12.57 4.01 12.81
C ALA A 272 -11.76 3.00 13.65
N GLY A 273 -10.44 2.97 13.49
CA GLY A 273 -9.51 2.29 14.39
C GLY A 273 -9.50 2.90 15.79
N ILE A 274 -9.30 2.06 16.81
CA ILE A 274 -8.99 2.50 18.18
C ILE A 274 -7.90 1.57 18.76
N SER A 275 -6.84 2.17 19.28
CA SER A 275 -5.76 1.48 20.01
C SER A 275 -6.26 0.54 21.11
N ALA A 276 -5.81 -0.73 21.07
CA ALA A 276 -6.23 -1.82 21.96
C ALA A 276 -7.75 -2.11 22.06
N ASN A 277 -8.55 -1.66 21.08
CA ASN A 277 -10.00 -1.90 21.03
C ASN A 277 -10.35 -3.38 20.90
N ARG A 278 -11.58 -3.72 21.30
CA ARG A 278 -12.08 -5.08 21.39
C ARG A 278 -13.50 -5.18 20.85
N ILE A 279 -13.82 -6.36 20.32
CA ILE A 279 -15.13 -6.65 19.75
C ILE A 279 -16.18 -6.79 20.84
N LEU A 280 -15.86 -7.50 21.92
CA LEU A 280 -16.85 -8.03 22.86
C LEU A 280 -17.08 -7.15 24.09
N THR A 281 -16.06 -6.43 24.54
CA THR A 281 -16.05 -5.73 25.83
C THR A 281 -15.30 -4.41 25.75
N ARG A 282 -15.79 -3.39 26.45
CA ARG A 282 -15.08 -2.11 26.62
C ARG A 282 -13.67 -2.33 27.18
N GLY A 283 -12.69 -1.56 26.69
CA GLY A 283 -11.33 -1.63 27.18
C GLY A 283 -11.17 -1.09 28.61
N THR A 284 -10.10 -1.50 29.30
CA THR A 284 -9.84 -1.18 30.72
C THR A 284 -9.31 0.23 30.97
N ARG A 285 -8.96 0.99 29.92
CA ARG A 285 -8.56 2.40 30.00
C ARG A 285 -9.49 3.26 29.15
N THR A 286 -9.58 4.53 29.51
CA THR A 286 -10.26 5.62 28.76
C THR A 286 -9.93 5.60 27.27
N ALA A 287 -8.62 5.51 26.98
CA ALA A 287 -8.01 5.46 25.65
C ALA A 287 -8.36 4.21 24.81
N TYR A 288 -8.91 3.15 25.38
CA TYR A 288 -9.20 1.91 24.63
C TYR A 288 -10.62 1.87 24.05
N GLY A 289 -11.43 2.90 24.35
CA GLY A 289 -12.78 3.07 23.82
C GLY A 289 -13.81 2.05 24.28
N GLU A 290 -15.04 2.27 23.83
CA GLU A 290 -16.14 1.30 23.88
C GLU A 290 -15.89 0.15 22.89
N SER A 291 -16.53 -0.99 23.10
CA SER A 291 -16.36 -2.15 22.20
C SER A 291 -16.86 -1.88 20.78
N ALA A 292 -16.36 -2.63 19.80
CA ALA A 292 -16.87 -2.59 18.42
C ALA A 292 -18.40 -2.80 18.37
N LEU A 293 -18.93 -3.72 19.20
CA LEU A 293 -20.37 -3.95 19.34
C LEU A 293 -21.15 -2.74 19.87
N GLU A 294 -20.60 -1.98 20.81
CA GLU A 294 -21.26 -0.77 21.32
C GLU A 294 -21.18 0.38 20.30
N ARG A 295 -20.02 0.56 19.66
CA ARG A 295 -19.76 1.75 18.82
C ARG A 295 -20.17 1.65 17.35
N PHE A 296 -20.52 0.47 16.83
CA PHE A 296 -20.76 0.25 15.39
C PHE A 296 -21.73 1.27 14.77
N ASP A 297 -22.87 1.57 15.41
CA ASP A 297 -23.84 2.49 14.82
C ASP A 297 -23.32 3.94 14.79
N ARG A 298 -22.51 4.33 15.78
CA ARG A 298 -21.87 5.65 15.83
C ARG A 298 -20.76 5.76 14.78
N ASP A 299 -19.81 4.82 14.80
CA ASP A 299 -18.56 4.93 14.05
C ASP A 299 -18.68 4.41 12.61
N VAL A 300 -19.73 3.64 12.29
CA VAL A 300 -20.00 3.10 10.95
C VAL A 300 -21.33 3.63 10.39
N LEU A 301 -22.47 3.33 11.03
CA LEU A 301 -23.78 3.60 10.41
C LEU A 301 -24.16 5.09 10.35
N SER A 302 -23.61 5.92 11.25
CA SER A 302 -23.85 7.38 11.24
C SER A 302 -22.97 8.14 10.24
N VAL A 303 -21.98 7.47 9.64
CA VAL A 303 -21.06 8.08 8.67
C VAL A 303 -21.81 8.40 7.37
N PRO A 304 -21.60 9.57 6.74
CA PRO A 304 -22.27 9.91 5.49
C PRO A 304 -21.91 8.98 4.32
N ASN A 305 -22.93 8.59 3.55
CA ASN A 305 -22.79 7.93 2.24
C ASN A 305 -21.92 6.65 2.22
N VAL A 306 -21.98 5.84 3.29
CA VAL A 306 -21.26 4.56 3.37
C VAL A 306 -21.69 3.62 2.23
N LYS A 307 -20.71 2.90 1.67
CA LYS A 307 -20.87 1.90 0.60
C LYS A 307 -20.40 0.52 0.99
N SER A 308 -19.50 0.40 1.97
CA SER A 308 -19.01 -0.87 2.49
C SER A 308 -18.30 -0.67 3.84
N VAL A 309 -18.24 -1.74 4.61
CA VAL A 309 -17.51 -1.83 5.88
C VAL A 309 -16.33 -2.77 5.69
N ILE A 310 -15.15 -2.36 6.14
CA ILE A 310 -14.00 -3.23 6.34
C ILE A 310 -13.85 -3.40 7.85
N PHE A 311 -13.96 -4.63 8.32
CA PHE A 311 -13.81 -4.99 9.73
C PHE A 311 -12.48 -5.71 9.95
N TYR A 312 -11.65 -5.18 10.83
CA TYR A 312 -10.34 -5.77 11.14
C TYR A 312 -10.00 -5.61 12.62
N GLU A 313 -10.43 -6.60 13.41
CA GLU A 313 -10.32 -6.56 14.87
C GLU A 313 -10.26 -7.98 15.46
N GLY A 314 -9.83 -8.07 16.72
CA GLY A 314 -10.08 -9.23 17.59
C GLY A 314 -8.84 -9.83 18.23
N ILE A 315 -7.63 -9.38 17.87
CA ILE A 315 -6.41 -9.84 18.54
C ILE A 315 -6.41 -9.42 20.02
N ASN A 316 -6.96 -8.25 20.34
CA ASN A 316 -7.04 -7.74 21.71
C ASN A 316 -7.98 -8.56 22.60
N ASP A 317 -9.11 -9.04 22.08
CA ASP A 317 -9.98 -9.99 22.79
C ASP A 317 -9.22 -11.31 23.06
N ILE A 318 -8.54 -11.87 22.05
CA ILE A 318 -7.76 -13.12 22.16
C ILE A 318 -6.65 -13.00 23.21
N VAL A 319 -5.84 -11.94 23.17
CA VAL A 319 -4.74 -11.79 24.15
C VAL A 319 -5.25 -11.53 25.57
N ASN A 320 -6.50 -11.07 25.72
CA ASN A 320 -7.22 -10.95 27.00
C ASN A 320 -8.10 -12.17 27.35
N GLY A 321 -7.97 -13.28 26.62
CA GLY A 321 -8.54 -14.58 26.99
C GLY A 321 -9.94 -14.88 26.46
N ALA A 322 -10.49 -14.07 25.55
CA ALA A 322 -11.75 -14.38 24.87
C ALA A 322 -11.64 -15.67 24.05
N LYS A 323 -12.75 -16.38 23.92
CA LYS A 323 -12.84 -17.62 23.12
C LYS A 323 -13.25 -17.34 21.69
N ALA A 324 -12.74 -18.14 20.76
CA ALA A 324 -13.10 -18.08 19.35
C ALA A 324 -14.63 -18.14 19.14
N THR A 325 -15.35 -18.92 19.96
CA THR A 325 -16.82 -19.01 19.93
C THR A 325 -17.51 -17.67 20.17
N ASP A 326 -17.03 -16.90 21.15
CA ASP A 326 -17.63 -15.62 21.55
C ASP A 326 -17.27 -14.54 20.52
N LEU A 327 -16.02 -14.55 20.07
CA LEU A 327 -15.51 -13.71 18.98
C LEU A 327 -16.31 -13.88 17.69
N ILE A 328 -16.52 -15.12 17.25
CA ILE A 328 -17.34 -15.47 16.09
C ILE A 328 -18.78 -14.95 16.27
N ALA A 329 -19.36 -15.09 17.47
CA ALA A 329 -20.70 -14.56 17.76
C ALA A 329 -20.75 -13.02 17.73
N GLY A 330 -19.68 -12.33 18.16
CA GLY A 330 -19.54 -10.87 18.04
C GLY A 330 -19.46 -10.41 16.59
N ILE A 331 -18.58 -11.04 15.79
CA ILE A 331 -18.41 -10.75 14.35
C ILE A 331 -19.72 -10.92 13.59
N ARG A 332 -20.48 -11.98 13.87
CA ARG A 332 -21.83 -12.22 13.30
C ARG A 332 -22.78 -11.05 13.55
N ARG A 333 -22.87 -10.58 14.80
CA ARG A 333 -23.75 -9.45 15.17
C ARG A 333 -23.38 -8.14 14.46
N LEU A 334 -22.09 -7.91 14.19
CA LEU A 334 -21.63 -6.76 13.41
C LEU A 334 -22.00 -6.91 11.93
N ALA A 335 -21.77 -8.09 11.34
CA ALA A 335 -22.14 -8.38 9.95
C ALA A 335 -23.66 -8.29 9.72
N ASP A 336 -24.47 -8.80 10.65
CA ASP A 336 -25.94 -8.74 10.58
C ASP A 336 -26.45 -7.30 10.67
N ARG A 337 -25.84 -6.43 11.51
CA ARG A 337 -26.16 -4.99 11.56
C ARG A 337 -25.77 -4.27 10.27
N SER A 338 -24.60 -4.57 9.72
CA SER A 338 -24.16 -4.06 8.41
C SER A 338 -25.15 -4.43 7.32
N ARG A 339 -25.54 -5.71 7.26
CA ARG A 339 -26.51 -6.25 6.30
C ARG A 339 -27.90 -5.64 6.48
N ALA A 340 -28.36 -5.44 7.71
CA ALA A 340 -29.62 -4.76 8.00
C ALA A 340 -29.62 -3.28 7.54
N ALA A 341 -28.46 -2.63 7.52
CA ALA A 341 -28.26 -1.30 6.94
C ALA A 341 -28.02 -1.32 5.40
N GLY A 342 -28.01 -2.51 4.77
CA GLY A 342 -27.73 -2.66 3.34
C GLY A 342 -26.26 -2.47 2.95
N LEU A 343 -25.33 -2.57 3.90
CA LEU A 343 -23.90 -2.34 3.71
C LEU A 343 -23.12 -3.67 3.63
N PRO A 344 -22.40 -3.94 2.53
CA PRO A 344 -21.47 -5.07 2.43
C PRO A 344 -20.41 -5.05 3.54
N PHE A 345 -20.24 -6.18 4.21
CA PHE A 345 -19.31 -6.38 5.32
C PHE A 345 -18.16 -7.31 4.91
N THR A 346 -16.98 -6.73 4.73
CA THR A 346 -15.73 -7.47 4.48
C THR A 346 -14.94 -7.59 5.77
N ALA A 347 -14.58 -8.81 6.18
CA ALA A 347 -13.79 -9.05 7.39
C ALA A 347 -12.35 -9.51 7.09
N ALA A 348 -11.37 -8.97 7.80
CA ALA A 348 -9.99 -9.42 7.71
C ALA A 348 -9.70 -10.62 8.63
N THR A 349 -8.90 -11.58 8.16
CA THR A 349 -8.31 -12.60 9.04
C THR A 349 -7.30 -11.94 10.00
N ILE A 350 -7.23 -12.41 11.24
CA ILE A 350 -6.34 -11.88 12.28
C ILE A 350 -4.92 -12.37 11.99
N PRO A 351 -3.92 -11.51 11.76
CA PRO A 351 -2.53 -11.92 11.50
C PRO A 351 -1.87 -12.71 12.65
N PRO A 352 -0.79 -13.46 12.37
CA PRO A 352 0.01 -14.10 13.41
C PRO A 352 0.63 -13.09 14.37
N PHE A 353 1.15 -13.57 15.51
CA PHE A 353 1.76 -12.69 16.53
C PHE A 353 2.80 -13.40 17.42
N LYS A 354 3.33 -14.57 17.00
CA LYS A 354 4.42 -15.26 17.71
C LYS A 354 5.64 -14.37 17.80
N GLY A 355 6.18 -14.27 19.02
CA GLY A 355 7.25 -13.33 19.36
C GLY A 355 6.74 -12.12 20.17
N ASN A 356 5.45 -11.78 20.09
CA ASN A 356 4.84 -10.84 21.02
C ASN A 356 4.78 -11.43 22.43
N TRP A 357 4.97 -10.60 23.45
CA TRP A 357 4.99 -11.00 24.87
C TRP A 357 3.68 -11.62 25.39
N ASN A 358 2.54 -11.40 24.72
CA ASN A 358 1.27 -12.04 25.04
C ASN A 358 1.05 -13.40 24.34
N PHE A 359 1.95 -13.85 23.46
CA PHE A 359 1.76 -15.07 22.67
C PHE A 359 1.76 -16.34 23.53
N THR A 360 0.79 -17.21 23.28
CA THR A 360 0.76 -18.59 23.78
C THR A 360 0.17 -19.52 22.71
N ALA A 361 0.46 -20.82 22.78
CA ALA A 361 -0.07 -21.79 21.82
C ALA A 361 -1.61 -21.89 21.87
N GLU A 362 -2.21 -21.67 23.05
CA GLU A 362 -3.65 -21.66 23.26
C GLU A 362 -4.28 -20.47 22.55
N LYS A 363 -3.72 -19.25 22.70
CA LYS A 363 -4.21 -18.04 22.01
C LYS A 363 -4.05 -18.15 20.49
N GLU A 364 -2.97 -18.77 20.01
CA GLU A 364 -2.80 -19.09 18.59
C GLU A 364 -3.89 -20.06 18.10
N ALA A 365 -4.26 -21.07 18.90
CA ALA A 365 -5.36 -21.98 18.55
C ALA A 365 -6.73 -21.27 18.50
N GLU A 366 -7.00 -20.29 19.37
CA GLU A 366 -8.20 -19.44 19.27
C GLU A 366 -8.16 -18.60 17.98
N ARG A 367 -7.02 -17.98 17.66
CA ARG A 367 -6.83 -17.19 16.42
C ARG A 367 -7.08 -18.02 15.18
N GLN A 368 -6.51 -19.23 15.10
CA GLN A 368 -6.69 -20.14 13.97
C GLN A 368 -8.15 -20.56 13.81
N GLN A 369 -8.89 -20.76 14.90
CA GLN A 369 -10.34 -21.04 14.84
C GLN A 369 -11.15 -19.86 14.28
N VAL A 370 -10.87 -18.63 14.72
CA VAL A 370 -11.53 -17.43 14.17
C VAL A 370 -11.20 -17.28 12.67
N ASN A 371 -9.93 -17.45 12.27
CA ASN A 371 -9.53 -17.34 10.87
C ASN A 371 -10.12 -18.45 9.98
N ALA A 372 -10.22 -19.69 10.49
CA ALA A 372 -10.87 -20.79 9.78
C ALA A 372 -12.35 -20.50 9.54
N TYR A 373 -13.05 -19.93 10.53
CA TYR A 373 -14.40 -19.44 10.38
C TYR A 373 -14.51 -18.33 9.31
N LEU A 374 -13.67 -17.28 9.38
CA LEU A 374 -13.72 -16.16 8.43
C LEU A 374 -13.50 -16.60 6.98
N ARG A 375 -12.63 -17.58 6.73
CA ARG A 375 -12.37 -18.13 5.39
C ARG A 375 -13.50 -19.01 4.82
N THR A 376 -14.40 -19.51 5.65
CA THR A 376 -15.38 -20.56 5.25
C THR A 376 -16.84 -20.19 5.48
N THR A 377 -17.11 -19.14 6.25
CA THR A 377 -18.46 -18.71 6.60
C THR A 377 -19.21 -18.06 5.43
N ARG A 378 -20.53 -17.96 5.57
CA ARG A 378 -21.44 -17.16 4.73
C ARG A 378 -22.10 -16.02 5.51
N ASP A 379 -21.71 -15.82 6.76
CA ASP A 379 -22.28 -14.81 7.65
C ASP A 379 -21.76 -13.39 7.32
N ILE A 380 -20.60 -13.30 6.66
CA ILE A 380 -19.98 -12.09 6.10
C ILE A 380 -20.10 -12.11 4.56
N ASP A 381 -19.99 -10.96 3.91
CA ASP A 381 -20.16 -10.86 2.45
C ASP A 381 -18.84 -11.11 1.69
N ALA A 382 -17.70 -10.83 2.32
CA ALA A 382 -16.37 -11.20 1.83
C ALA A 382 -15.37 -11.32 2.99
N TYR A 383 -14.23 -11.99 2.76
CA TYR A 383 -13.06 -11.91 3.64
C TYR A 383 -11.82 -11.41 2.89
N VAL A 384 -10.89 -10.79 3.62
CA VAL A 384 -9.53 -10.49 3.15
C VAL A 384 -8.52 -11.22 4.02
N ASP A 385 -7.56 -11.91 3.41
CA ASP A 385 -6.68 -12.82 4.16
C ASP A 385 -5.38 -12.14 4.58
N PHE A 386 -5.42 -11.28 5.60
CA PHE A 386 -4.23 -10.62 6.16
C PHE A 386 -3.28 -11.60 6.87
N ASP A 387 -3.78 -12.69 7.46
CA ASP A 387 -2.97 -13.80 8.00
C ASP A 387 -2.09 -14.42 6.91
N ALA A 388 -2.69 -14.92 5.82
CA ALA A 388 -1.90 -15.37 4.66
C ALA A 388 -1.08 -14.22 4.05
N ALA A 389 -1.64 -13.01 4.08
CA ALA A 389 -1.12 -11.69 3.71
C ALA A 389 0.24 -11.32 4.31
N THR A 390 0.51 -11.73 5.54
CA THR A 390 1.58 -11.14 6.36
C THR A 390 2.39 -12.13 7.19
N ARG A 391 1.93 -13.39 7.31
CA ARG A 391 2.68 -14.43 7.98
C ARG A 391 4.03 -14.70 7.32
N ASP A 392 5.01 -14.96 8.17
CA ASP A 392 6.33 -15.43 7.80
C ASP A 392 6.23 -16.77 7.06
N PRO A 393 6.90 -16.95 5.90
CA PRO A 393 6.81 -18.17 5.11
C PRO A 393 7.53 -19.37 5.73
N LEU A 394 8.43 -19.16 6.70
CA LEU A 394 9.20 -20.20 7.41
C LEU A 394 8.60 -20.53 8.79
N ASP A 395 7.92 -19.58 9.43
CA ASP A 395 7.18 -19.79 10.69
C ASP A 395 5.77 -19.17 10.60
N LEU A 396 4.80 -19.94 10.13
CA LEU A 396 3.43 -19.45 9.84
C LEU A 396 2.69 -18.85 11.05
N ALA A 397 3.20 -19.01 12.27
CA ALA A 397 2.68 -18.39 13.49
C ALA A 397 3.31 -17.02 13.81
N ARG A 398 4.32 -16.58 13.05
CA ARG A 398 5.05 -15.30 13.17
C ARG A 398 4.64 -14.33 12.04
N LEU A 399 4.64 -13.02 12.29
CA LEU A 399 4.60 -12.01 11.24
C LEU A 399 5.95 -11.96 10.50
N PHE A 400 5.94 -11.77 9.19
CA PHE A 400 7.17 -11.61 8.43
C PHE A 400 7.97 -10.38 8.89
N THR A 401 9.30 -10.48 9.00
CA THR A 401 10.10 -9.44 9.68
C THR A 401 10.07 -8.09 8.98
N ALA A 402 10.10 -8.04 7.65
CA ALA A 402 10.03 -6.77 6.91
C ALA A 402 8.71 -5.99 7.15
N TYR A 403 7.67 -6.65 7.65
CA TYR A 403 6.32 -6.08 7.79
C TYR A 403 5.97 -5.63 9.20
N ARG A 404 6.75 -6.00 10.23
CA ARG A 404 6.38 -5.78 11.64
C ARG A 404 7.39 -4.91 12.37
N ALA A 405 6.94 -4.20 13.39
CA ALA A 405 7.79 -3.62 14.42
C ALA A 405 8.50 -4.74 15.19
N ASP A 406 9.79 -4.60 15.53
CA ASP A 406 10.49 -5.64 16.29
C ASP A 406 10.31 -5.49 17.81
N GLU A 407 9.92 -4.30 18.26
CA GLU A 407 9.68 -3.95 19.67
C GLU A 407 8.55 -4.76 20.30
N ASP A 408 7.47 -5.01 19.54
CA ASP A 408 6.31 -5.80 19.99
C ASP A 408 5.98 -7.00 19.10
N LYS A 409 6.52 -7.07 17.88
CA LYS A 409 6.30 -8.18 16.92
C LYS A 409 4.82 -8.43 16.60
N LEU A 410 4.00 -7.38 16.69
CA LEU A 410 2.55 -7.37 16.48
C LEU A 410 2.10 -6.28 15.50
N HIS A 411 2.60 -5.05 15.64
CA HIS A 411 2.17 -3.94 14.79
C HIS A 411 2.94 -3.84 13.48
N PHE A 412 2.32 -3.25 12.46
CA PHE A 412 2.85 -3.21 11.10
C PHE A 412 3.68 -1.95 10.80
N THR A 413 4.82 -2.15 10.16
CA THR A 413 5.62 -1.07 9.55
C THR A 413 4.92 -0.51 8.31
N ASP A 414 5.49 0.55 7.73
CA ASP A 414 5.11 1.10 6.43
C ASP A 414 4.96 0.03 5.32
N ASN A 415 5.87 -0.95 5.29
CA ASN A 415 5.82 -2.06 4.34
C ASN A 415 4.65 -3.01 4.63
N GLY A 416 4.44 -3.35 5.90
CA GLY A 416 3.36 -4.23 6.33
C GLY A 416 1.98 -3.64 6.05
N THR A 417 1.79 -2.36 6.38
CA THR A 417 0.55 -1.63 6.12
C THR A 417 0.24 -1.48 4.63
N GLN A 418 1.25 -1.30 3.76
CA GLN A 418 1.02 -1.41 2.32
C GLN A 418 0.55 -2.81 1.94
N VAL A 419 1.15 -3.88 2.46
CA VAL A 419 0.72 -5.25 2.11
C VAL A 419 -0.73 -5.52 2.51
N LEU A 420 -1.21 -4.94 3.62
CA LEU A 420 -2.65 -4.98 3.96
C LEU A 420 -3.50 -4.27 2.88
N ALA A 421 -3.09 -3.07 2.46
CA ALA A 421 -3.78 -2.31 1.42
C ALA A 421 -3.78 -3.01 0.05
N ASP A 422 -2.64 -3.54 -0.40
CA ASP A 422 -2.49 -4.31 -1.64
C ASP A 422 -3.39 -5.58 -1.62
N THR A 423 -3.49 -6.24 -0.47
CA THR A 423 -4.34 -7.44 -0.30
C THR A 423 -5.83 -7.10 -0.38
N LEU A 424 -6.23 -5.88 0.04
CA LEU A 424 -7.60 -5.37 -0.09
C LEU A 424 -7.95 -4.86 -1.50
N SER A 425 -7.02 -4.18 -2.18
CA SER A 425 -7.27 -3.57 -3.49
C SER A 425 -7.00 -4.50 -4.68
N GLY A 426 -6.21 -5.56 -4.49
CA GLY A 426 -5.62 -6.32 -5.59
C GLY A 426 -4.55 -5.52 -6.34
N PRO A 427 -4.16 -5.93 -7.56
CA PRO A 427 -3.12 -5.28 -8.34
C PRO A 427 -3.39 -3.78 -8.51
N VAL A 428 -2.46 -2.96 -8.03
CA VAL A 428 -2.53 -1.50 -8.17
C VAL A 428 -1.76 -1.10 -9.43
N PRO A 429 -2.37 -0.35 -10.38
CA PRO A 429 -1.64 0.22 -11.50
C PRO A 429 -0.49 1.09 -10.99
N PRO A 430 0.71 0.95 -11.56
CA PRO A 430 1.89 1.49 -10.94
C PRO A 430 2.01 3.01 -10.95
N VAL A 431 2.52 3.54 -9.85
CA VAL A 431 2.94 4.95 -9.74
C VAL A 431 4.40 5.04 -10.21
N PRO A 432 4.75 5.92 -11.17
CA PRO A 432 6.13 6.07 -11.61
C PRO A 432 7.05 6.54 -10.48
N PHE A 433 7.92 5.66 -9.99
CA PHE A 433 8.92 5.98 -8.98
C PHE A 433 10.27 6.40 -9.62
N THR A 434 11.11 7.07 -8.84
CA THR A 434 12.51 7.36 -9.17
C THR A 434 13.29 7.38 -7.85
N PRO A 435 14.36 6.57 -7.64
CA PRO A 435 15.16 5.83 -8.62
C PRO A 435 14.46 4.74 -9.44
N ASN A 436 15.19 4.30 -10.48
CA ASN A 436 14.93 3.09 -11.23
C ASN A 436 16.26 2.32 -11.27
N PHE A 437 16.39 1.33 -10.39
CA PHE A 437 17.54 0.45 -10.23
C PHE A 437 17.41 -0.77 -11.16
N SER A 438 18.53 -1.20 -11.70
CA SER A 438 18.66 -2.25 -12.72
C SER A 438 19.91 -3.10 -12.47
N GLN A 439 20.05 -4.19 -13.23
CA GLN A 439 21.20 -5.11 -13.21
C GLN A 439 21.51 -5.70 -11.83
N MET A 440 20.48 -6.20 -11.16
CA MET A 440 20.63 -6.84 -9.86
C MET A 440 21.51 -8.11 -9.90
N ALA A 441 22.49 -8.18 -8.99
CA ALA A 441 23.29 -9.39 -8.73
C ALA A 441 23.39 -9.62 -7.21
N ALA A 442 23.12 -10.84 -6.76
CA ALA A 442 23.12 -11.22 -5.34
C ALA A 442 24.17 -12.28 -5.05
N ALA A 443 24.89 -12.11 -3.93
CA ALA A 443 25.90 -13.03 -3.38
C ALA A 443 26.35 -12.48 -2.01
N ASP A 444 27.06 -13.29 -1.22
CA ASP A 444 27.65 -12.85 0.06
C ASP A 444 28.93 -12.02 -0.19
N PHE A 445 28.77 -10.69 -0.37
CA PHE A 445 29.89 -9.79 -0.63
C PHE A 445 30.59 -9.35 0.67
N THR A 446 29.86 -9.30 1.79
CA THR A 446 30.36 -9.00 3.15
C THR A 446 31.13 -10.13 3.80
N GLY A 447 30.92 -11.38 3.39
CA GLY A 447 31.50 -12.58 3.99
C GLY A 447 30.83 -12.99 5.32
N ASP A 448 29.54 -12.64 5.51
CA ASP A 448 28.80 -12.91 6.76
C ASP A 448 27.90 -14.15 6.72
N GLY A 449 27.83 -14.84 5.57
CA GLY A 449 27.01 -16.02 5.35
C GLY A 449 25.59 -15.73 4.85
N THR A 450 25.23 -14.45 4.68
CA THR A 450 23.98 -14.01 4.06
C THR A 450 24.25 -13.48 2.66
N ALA A 451 23.37 -13.73 1.71
CA ALA A 451 23.46 -13.03 0.43
C ALA A 451 23.10 -11.55 0.58
N ASP A 452 24.05 -10.68 0.24
CA ASP A 452 23.78 -9.28 -0.12
C ASP A 452 23.23 -9.21 -1.55
N PHE A 453 22.93 -8.00 -2.02
CA PHE A 453 22.89 -7.75 -3.46
C PHE A 453 23.37 -6.35 -3.83
N VAL A 454 23.79 -6.20 -5.09
CA VAL A 454 24.10 -4.93 -5.73
C VAL A 454 23.11 -4.60 -6.83
N ALA A 455 22.84 -3.31 -7.05
CA ALA A 455 22.03 -2.82 -8.16
C ALA A 455 22.47 -1.42 -8.60
N ARG A 456 22.23 -1.10 -9.88
CA ARG A 456 22.69 0.12 -10.53
C ARG A 456 21.54 1.07 -10.86
N ASP A 457 21.65 2.33 -10.46
CA ASP A 457 20.65 3.36 -10.80
C ASP A 457 20.69 3.76 -12.30
N ARG A 458 19.74 4.61 -12.70
CA ARG A 458 19.65 5.17 -14.06
C ARG A 458 20.85 6.05 -14.48
N ASN A 459 21.65 6.52 -13.53
CA ASN A 459 22.82 7.38 -13.76
C ASN A 459 24.13 6.57 -13.81
N ALA A 460 24.04 5.24 -13.70
CA ALA A 460 25.13 4.28 -13.60
C ALA A 460 25.87 4.21 -12.25
N ASN A 461 25.30 4.75 -11.18
CA ASN A 461 25.78 4.53 -9.82
C ASN A 461 25.46 3.11 -9.34
N LEU A 462 26.45 2.35 -8.86
CA LEU A 462 26.25 1.02 -8.24
C LEU A 462 26.17 1.15 -6.72
N TYR A 463 25.16 0.51 -6.12
CA TYR A 463 24.95 0.47 -4.66
C TYR A 463 24.82 -0.97 -4.17
N MET A 464 25.11 -1.18 -2.87
CA MET A 464 24.99 -2.46 -2.18
C MET A 464 23.95 -2.40 -1.06
N TRP A 465 23.06 -3.37 -1.04
CA TRP A 465 22.12 -3.63 0.04
C TRP A 465 22.60 -4.86 0.79
N LYS A 466 23.02 -4.68 2.05
CA LYS A 466 23.54 -5.79 2.85
C LYS A 466 22.42 -6.65 3.36
N GLY A 467 22.57 -7.97 3.27
CA GLY A 467 21.63 -8.92 3.84
C GLY A 467 21.64 -8.87 5.38
N LEU A 468 20.47 -9.07 6.02
CA LEU A 468 20.35 -9.11 7.48
C LEU A 468 20.01 -10.51 8.03
N GLY A 469 19.96 -11.52 7.16
CA GLY A 469 19.75 -12.94 7.51
C GLY A 469 18.29 -13.33 7.77
N ASP A 470 17.35 -12.41 7.55
CA ASP A 470 15.92 -12.58 7.82
C ASP A 470 15.01 -12.15 6.65
N GLY A 471 15.58 -12.07 5.43
CA GLY A 471 14.94 -11.54 4.24
C GLY A 471 14.89 -10.01 4.13
N THR A 472 15.41 -9.30 5.13
CA THR A 472 15.53 -7.83 5.08
C THR A 472 16.95 -7.40 4.71
N PHE A 473 17.07 -6.15 4.27
CA PHE A 473 18.33 -5.58 3.80
C PHE A 473 18.54 -4.17 4.35
N THR A 474 19.81 -3.78 4.55
CA THR A 474 20.14 -2.40 4.88
C THR A 474 19.78 -1.45 3.74
N ARG A 475 19.25 -0.26 4.06
CA ARG A 475 19.17 0.83 3.09
C ARG A 475 20.60 1.34 2.76
N PRO A 476 21.01 1.43 1.49
CA PRO A 476 22.31 1.98 1.11
C PRO A 476 22.36 3.49 1.36
N ASP A 477 23.58 4.01 1.51
CA ASP A 477 23.82 5.44 1.42
C ASP A 477 23.73 5.87 -0.06
N LEU A 478 22.63 6.53 -0.41
CA LEU A 478 22.39 7.00 -1.77
C LEU A 478 23.33 8.15 -2.20
N ALA A 479 23.98 8.83 -1.24
CA ALA A 479 24.95 9.88 -1.53
C ALA A 479 26.36 9.36 -1.84
N HIS A 480 26.67 8.11 -1.44
CA HIS A 480 27.99 7.50 -1.59
C HIS A 480 27.85 6.10 -2.24
N PRO A 481 27.70 6.02 -3.58
CA PRO A 481 27.71 4.75 -4.28
C PRO A 481 29.07 4.05 -4.17
N MET A 482 29.09 2.75 -4.44
CA MET A 482 30.32 1.97 -4.57
C MET A 482 31.19 2.48 -5.72
N THR A 483 30.54 2.93 -6.79
CA THR A 483 31.12 3.60 -7.96
C THR A 483 30.00 4.30 -8.74
N ASP A 484 30.36 5.40 -9.41
CA ASP A 484 29.53 6.25 -10.26
C ASP A 484 29.66 5.93 -11.78
N ASP A 485 30.40 4.88 -12.16
CA ASP A 485 30.78 4.55 -13.55
C ASP A 485 30.42 3.09 -13.97
N TRP A 486 29.26 2.56 -13.53
CA TRP A 486 28.86 1.17 -13.83
C TRP A 486 28.19 1.00 -15.22
N HIS A 487 28.86 1.44 -16.28
CA HIS A 487 28.38 1.40 -17.67
C HIS A 487 28.47 -0.01 -18.33
N PHE A 488 27.87 -1.01 -17.68
CA PHE A 488 27.83 -2.41 -18.16
C PHE A 488 26.44 -2.81 -18.69
N THR A 489 26.38 -3.92 -19.42
CA THR A 489 25.13 -4.46 -20.04
C THR A 489 24.53 -5.63 -19.27
N GLU A 490 25.37 -6.45 -18.64
CA GLU A 490 25.00 -7.51 -17.70
C GLU A 490 25.96 -7.47 -16.51
N THR A 491 25.47 -7.82 -15.31
CA THR A 491 26.27 -7.98 -14.08
C THR A 491 25.86 -9.30 -13.40
N LYS A 492 26.83 -10.07 -12.89
CA LYS A 492 26.62 -11.34 -12.17
C LYS A 492 27.62 -11.46 -11.02
N ALA A 493 27.26 -12.26 -10.02
CA ALA A 493 28.06 -12.50 -8.82
C ALA A 493 28.12 -14.00 -8.50
N ALA A 494 29.31 -14.47 -8.13
CA ALA A 494 29.61 -15.82 -7.63
C ALA A 494 31.09 -15.85 -7.20
N ASP A 495 31.60 -16.94 -6.63
CA ASP A 495 33.05 -17.14 -6.43
C ASP A 495 33.72 -17.62 -7.72
N PHE A 496 34.16 -16.67 -8.57
CA PHE A 496 34.83 -16.98 -9.84
C PHE A 496 36.32 -17.31 -9.65
N THR A 497 36.94 -16.85 -8.57
CA THR A 497 38.36 -17.10 -8.28
C THR A 497 38.61 -18.40 -7.53
N GLY A 498 37.59 -18.96 -6.86
CA GLY A 498 37.66 -20.14 -6.01
C GLY A 498 38.28 -19.85 -4.64
N ASP A 499 38.24 -18.61 -4.15
CA ASP A 499 38.86 -18.18 -2.88
C ASP A 499 37.90 -18.19 -1.68
N GLY A 500 36.63 -18.53 -1.92
CA GLY A 500 35.55 -18.60 -0.94
C GLY A 500 34.74 -17.31 -0.79
N LYS A 501 34.88 -16.34 -1.71
CA LYS A 501 34.23 -15.02 -1.61
C LYS A 501 33.45 -14.67 -2.87
N ALA A 502 32.43 -13.84 -2.72
CA ALA A 502 31.69 -13.34 -3.87
C ALA A 502 32.51 -12.32 -4.68
N ASP A 503 32.82 -12.69 -5.92
CA ASP A 503 33.35 -11.83 -6.95
C ASP A 503 32.21 -11.19 -7.78
N LEU A 504 32.52 -10.16 -8.58
CA LEU A 504 31.62 -9.61 -9.59
C LEU A 504 32.20 -9.82 -11.00
N ILE A 505 31.35 -10.22 -11.95
CA ILE A 505 31.63 -10.06 -13.38
C ILE A 505 30.63 -9.13 -14.04
N ALA A 506 31.09 -8.40 -15.06
CA ALA A 506 30.22 -7.55 -15.86
C ALA A 506 30.63 -7.53 -17.34
N LYS A 507 29.62 -7.48 -18.22
CA LYS A 507 29.79 -7.42 -19.68
C LYS A 507 29.87 -5.96 -20.14
N GLY A 508 31.03 -5.55 -20.64
CA GLY A 508 31.29 -4.23 -21.18
C GLY A 508 30.56 -3.97 -22.50
N THR A 509 30.28 -2.70 -22.80
CA THR A 509 29.74 -2.25 -24.10
C THR A 509 30.75 -2.40 -25.25
N ASP A 510 32.03 -2.60 -24.92
CA ASP A 510 33.12 -2.93 -25.83
C ASP A 510 33.19 -4.43 -26.18
N GLY A 511 32.30 -5.26 -25.60
CA GLY A 511 32.26 -6.70 -25.82
C GLY A 511 33.21 -7.51 -24.92
N ASN A 512 33.94 -6.89 -23.99
CA ASN A 512 34.79 -7.61 -23.04
C ASN A 512 33.99 -8.09 -21.82
N LEU A 513 34.40 -9.23 -21.26
CA LEU A 513 33.94 -9.70 -19.96
C LEU A 513 35.00 -9.36 -18.90
N TYR A 514 34.59 -8.60 -17.88
CA TYR A 514 35.45 -8.15 -16.80
C TYR A 514 35.14 -8.88 -15.50
N LEU A 515 36.17 -9.09 -14.68
CA LEU A 515 36.11 -9.65 -13.33
C LEU A 515 36.69 -8.66 -12.32
N TRP A 516 35.96 -8.46 -11.21
CA TRP A 516 36.39 -7.78 -9.98
C TRP A 516 36.44 -8.84 -8.87
N PRO A 517 37.63 -9.29 -8.47
CA PRO A 517 37.76 -10.21 -7.34
C PRO A 517 37.25 -9.58 -6.03
N GLY A 518 36.50 -10.33 -5.24
CA GLY A 518 35.92 -9.91 -3.97
C GLY A 518 36.94 -9.91 -2.83
N ARG A 519 36.84 -8.94 -1.92
CA ARG A 519 37.64 -8.96 -0.69
C ARG A 519 36.97 -9.69 0.47
N GLY A 520 35.67 -9.96 0.38
CA GLY A 520 34.87 -10.59 1.45
C GLY A 520 34.62 -9.63 2.61
N ASN A 521 34.26 -8.38 2.28
CA ASN A 521 33.95 -7.31 3.23
C ASN A 521 33.12 -6.16 2.59
N GLY A 522 32.46 -6.44 1.46
CA GLY A 522 31.73 -5.47 0.63
C GLY A 522 32.59 -4.67 -0.36
N THR A 523 33.91 -4.92 -0.44
CA THR A 523 34.81 -4.23 -1.39
C THR A 523 35.51 -5.20 -2.33
N PHE A 524 36.08 -4.67 -3.42
CA PHE A 524 36.63 -5.44 -4.54
C PHE A 524 38.07 -5.04 -4.88
N GLU A 525 38.75 -5.91 -5.61
CA GLU A 525 40.04 -5.65 -6.26
C GLU A 525 39.85 -4.90 -7.61
N PRO A 526 40.91 -4.28 -8.16
CA PRO A 526 40.85 -3.68 -9.49
C PRO A 526 40.45 -4.69 -10.58
N ARG A 527 39.57 -4.27 -11.50
CA ARG A 527 39.04 -5.14 -12.55
C ARG A 527 40.10 -5.63 -13.53
N ARG A 528 39.95 -6.86 -14.03
CA ARG A 528 40.69 -7.40 -15.18
C ARG A 528 39.75 -7.97 -16.25
N VAL A 529 40.19 -7.99 -17.50
CA VAL A 529 39.50 -8.71 -18.58
C VAL A 529 39.75 -10.21 -18.39
N ILE A 530 38.69 -11.02 -18.45
CA ILE A 530 38.76 -12.49 -18.39
C ILE A 530 38.40 -13.17 -19.71
N ARG A 531 37.66 -12.49 -20.60
CA ARG A 531 37.43 -12.92 -21.98
C ARG A 531 37.19 -11.70 -22.88
N THR A 532 37.75 -11.72 -24.09
CA THR A 532 37.40 -10.77 -25.15
C THR A 532 36.25 -11.33 -26.01
N ASP A 533 35.59 -10.47 -26.79
CA ASP A 533 34.59 -10.89 -27.78
C ASP A 533 33.42 -11.71 -27.20
N TRP A 534 32.98 -11.35 -25.99
CA TRP A 534 31.90 -12.00 -25.24
C TRP A 534 30.52 -11.69 -25.85
N ASN A 535 30.25 -12.35 -26.98
CA ASN A 535 29.04 -12.21 -27.77
C ASN A 535 27.86 -13.06 -27.26
N TYR A 536 27.76 -13.21 -25.94
CA TYR A 536 26.73 -13.98 -25.24
C TYR A 536 25.77 -13.08 -24.46
N THR A 537 24.61 -13.64 -24.10
CA THR A 537 23.53 -13.00 -23.34
C THR A 537 22.93 -13.97 -22.32
N GLN A 538 22.07 -13.48 -21.42
CA GLN A 538 21.40 -14.30 -20.40
C GLN A 538 22.41 -15.05 -19.50
N THR A 539 23.52 -14.39 -19.15
CA THR A 539 24.57 -15.01 -18.35
C THR A 539 24.01 -15.42 -16.98
N ALA A 540 24.23 -16.66 -16.58
CA ALA A 540 23.97 -17.18 -15.25
C ALA A 540 25.27 -17.79 -14.70
N ALA A 541 25.46 -17.73 -13.39
CA ALA A 541 26.71 -18.12 -12.73
C ALA A 541 26.42 -18.89 -11.44
N ALA A 542 27.08 -20.03 -11.27
CA ALA A 542 27.15 -20.82 -10.06
C ALA A 542 28.18 -21.96 -10.24
N ASP A 543 28.57 -22.63 -9.16
CA ASP A 543 29.36 -23.86 -9.24
C ASP A 543 28.48 -25.04 -9.71
N PHE A 544 28.31 -25.18 -11.03
CA PHE A 544 27.43 -26.19 -11.62
C PHE A 544 28.02 -27.61 -11.58
N ASN A 545 29.34 -27.76 -11.34
CA ASN A 545 30.08 -29.03 -11.43
C ASN A 545 30.63 -29.54 -10.07
N GLY A 546 30.48 -28.75 -9.01
CA GLY A 546 30.92 -29.07 -7.65
C GLY A 546 32.42 -28.95 -7.40
N ASP A 547 33.19 -28.21 -8.22
CA ASP A 547 34.65 -28.08 -8.07
C ASP A 547 35.11 -26.94 -7.15
N GLY A 548 34.17 -26.13 -6.65
CA GLY A 548 34.40 -24.98 -5.79
C GLY A 548 34.84 -23.72 -6.54
N VAL A 549 34.56 -23.64 -7.84
CA VAL A 549 34.73 -22.43 -8.67
C VAL A 549 33.45 -22.22 -9.49
N ALA A 550 32.99 -20.98 -9.61
CA ALA A 550 31.78 -20.68 -10.37
C ALA A 550 31.98 -20.83 -11.89
N ASP A 551 31.16 -21.68 -12.48
CA ASP A 551 30.95 -21.82 -13.92
C ASP A 551 30.04 -20.69 -14.46
N LEU A 552 30.08 -20.45 -15.77
CA LEU A 552 29.08 -19.63 -16.47
C LEU A 552 28.23 -20.47 -17.41
N ILE A 553 26.94 -20.14 -17.46
CA ILE A 553 26.02 -20.58 -18.51
C ILE A 553 25.56 -19.35 -19.27
N ALA A 554 25.68 -19.37 -20.59
CA ALA A 554 25.37 -18.20 -21.42
C ALA A 554 24.84 -18.58 -22.81
N ARG A 555 23.96 -17.74 -23.36
CA ARG A 555 23.24 -17.98 -24.62
C ARG A 555 23.84 -17.14 -25.76
N ASP A 556 24.14 -17.78 -26.89
CA ASP A 556 24.62 -17.07 -28.08
C ASP A 556 23.48 -16.36 -28.86
N ALA A 557 23.84 -15.60 -29.89
CA ALA A 557 22.86 -14.89 -30.73
C ALA A 557 21.95 -15.80 -31.57
N LYS A 558 22.29 -17.09 -31.74
CA LYS A 558 21.48 -18.10 -32.47
C LYS A 558 20.50 -18.83 -31.55
N GLY A 559 20.69 -18.75 -30.24
CA GLY A 559 19.91 -19.48 -29.24
C GLY A 559 20.53 -20.79 -28.77
N ASN A 560 21.81 -21.01 -29.03
CA ASN A 560 22.56 -22.10 -28.40
C ASN A 560 22.93 -21.71 -26.97
N LEU A 561 22.77 -22.64 -26.02
CA LEU A 561 23.23 -22.48 -24.64
C LEU A 561 24.58 -23.19 -24.46
N TYR A 562 25.54 -22.50 -23.85
CA TYR A 562 26.88 -23.02 -23.58
C TYR A 562 27.24 -22.92 -22.10
N ARG A 563 27.96 -23.94 -21.59
CA ARG A 563 28.68 -23.89 -20.31
C ARG A 563 30.12 -23.49 -20.55
N TRP A 564 30.62 -22.56 -19.76
CA TRP A 564 32.03 -22.18 -19.65
C TRP A 564 32.49 -22.59 -18.26
N THR A 565 33.34 -23.62 -18.17
CA THR A 565 33.76 -24.09 -16.85
C THR A 565 34.82 -23.17 -16.25
N GLY A 566 34.63 -22.81 -14.99
CA GLY A 566 35.50 -21.94 -14.21
C GLY A 566 36.84 -22.58 -13.93
N GLN A 567 37.83 -21.75 -13.63
CA GLN A 567 39.16 -22.18 -13.22
C GLN A 567 39.70 -21.23 -12.15
N ARG A 568 40.34 -21.81 -11.12
CA ARG A 568 40.92 -21.07 -9.98
C ARG A 568 41.76 -19.89 -10.46
N GLY A 569 41.52 -18.71 -9.88
CA GLY A 569 42.07 -17.44 -10.34
C GLY A 569 41.18 -16.70 -11.36
N GLY A 570 39.97 -17.17 -11.66
CA GLY A 570 38.98 -16.43 -12.44
C GLY A 570 39.23 -16.47 -13.95
N THR A 571 39.65 -17.61 -14.48
CA THR A 571 39.72 -17.87 -15.93
C THR A 571 38.64 -18.86 -16.36
N LEU A 572 38.33 -18.89 -17.65
CA LEU A 572 37.28 -19.76 -18.22
C LEU A 572 37.89 -20.75 -19.22
N SER A 573 37.40 -21.99 -19.19
CA SER A 573 37.68 -22.99 -20.23
C SER A 573 37.06 -22.62 -21.58
N GLU A 574 37.34 -23.39 -22.63
CA GLU A 574 36.55 -23.31 -23.86
C GLU A 574 35.11 -23.83 -23.64
N PRO A 575 34.12 -23.31 -24.39
CA PRO A 575 32.70 -23.56 -24.11
C PRO A 575 32.22 -24.93 -24.58
N THR A 576 31.42 -25.58 -23.74
CA THR A 576 30.70 -26.82 -24.07
C THR A 576 29.26 -26.50 -24.45
N LEU A 577 28.79 -26.98 -25.60
CA LEU A 577 27.40 -26.82 -26.04
C LEU A 577 26.49 -27.69 -25.17
N MET A 578 25.45 -27.09 -24.59
CA MET A 578 24.45 -27.78 -23.75
C MET A 578 23.14 -28.03 -24.49
N SER A 579 22.63 -27.02 -25.21
CA SER A 579 21.40 -27.08 -26.00
C SER A 579 21.57 -26.22 -27.26
N GLY A 580 21.04 -26.69 -28.38
CA GLY A 580 21.02 -25.94 -29.65
C GLY A 580 19.73 -25.17 -29.92
N ASP A 581 18.84 -25.12 -28.93
CA ASP A 581 17.43 -24.74 -29.07
C ASP A 581 16.88 -23.99 -27.83
N TRP A 582 17.73 -23.22 -27.14
CA TRP A 582 17.39 -22.50 -25.91
C TRP A 582 16.47 -21.31 -26.18
N ASN A 583 15.17 -21.62 -26.25
CA ASN A 583 14.09 -20.68 -26.48
C ASN A 583 13.51 -20.11 -25.18
N TYR A 584 14.38 -19.54 -24.34
CA TYR A 584 14.00 -18.82 -23.12
C TYR A 584 14.40 -17.35 -23.21
N THR A 585 13.69 -16.49 -22.48
CA THR A 585 13.88 -15.03 -22.45
C THR A 585 14.73 -14.55 -21.27
N GLN A 586 14.90 -15.39 -20.25
CA GLN A 586 15.70 -15.10 -19.06
C GLN A 586 16.21 -16.40 -18.45
N THR A 587 17.38 -16.36 -17.82
CA THR A 587 17.97 -17.47 -17.07
C THR A 587 18.65 -16.94 -15.80
N THR A 588 18.35 -17.57 -14.66
CA THR A 588 18.90 -17.25 -13.33
C THR A 588 19.30 -18.56 -12.65
N ALA A 589 20.45 -18.59 -11.97
CA ALA A 589 20.96 -19.77 -11.26
C ALA A 589 20.79 -19.64 -9.74
N GLY A 590 20.77 -20.78 -9.04
CA GLY A 590 20.70 -20.89 -7.58
C GLY A 590 20.29 -22.30 -7.16
N ASP A 591 20.57 -22.71 -5.92
CA ASP A 591 20.03 -23.95 -5.36
C ASP A 591 18.55 -23.76 -5.01
N PHE A 592 17.67 -24.06 -5.97
CA PHE A 592 16.23 -23.91 -5.82
C PHE A 592 15.58 -25.18 -5.27
N THR A 593 16.20 -26.34 -5.42
CA THR A 593 15.71 -27.59 -4.85
C THR A 593 16.08 -27.80 -3.39
N ALA A 594 17.05 -27.03 -2.87
CA ALA A 594 17.65 -27.15 -1.54
C ALA A 594 18.41 -28.49 -1.35
N ASP A 595 19.09 -28.96 -2.40
CA ASP A 595 19.87 -30.20 -2.38
C ASP A 595 21.40 -30.01 -2.46
N GLY A 596 21.85 -28.75 -2.41
CA GLY A 596 23.25 -28.35 -2.46
C GLY A 596 23.82 -28.21 -3.87
N LYS A 597 22.99 -28.35 -4.92
CA LYS A 597 23.42 -28.23 -6.32
C LYS A 597 22.74 -27.03 -6.98
N PRO A 598 23.48 -26.18 -7.71
CA PRO A 598 22.85 -25.07 -8.41
C PRO A 598 21.96 -25.53 -9.57
N ASP A 599 20.69 -25.15 -9.50
CA ASP A 599 19.68 -25.30 -10.53
C ASP A 599 19.65 -24.08 -11.47
N LEU A 600 18.87 -24.14 -12.56
CA LEU A 600 18.47 -22.96 -13.33
C LEU A 600 16.96 -22.76 -13.28
N LEU A 601 16.55 -21.51 -13.16
CA LEU A 601 15.21 -21.05 -13.55
C LEU A 601 15.27 -20.37 -14.90
N ALA A 602 14.44 -20.86 -15.82
CA ALA A 602 14.36 -20.37 -17.19
C ALA A 602 12.94 -19.85 -17.48
N LYS A 603 12.84 -18.61 -17.97
CA LYS A 603 11.55 -17.96 -18.29
C LYS A 603 11.21 -18.11 -19.76
N ASP A 604 10.11 -18.77 -20.10
CA ASP A 604 9.72 -18.97 -21.50
C ASP A 604 9.16 -17.66 -22.12
N PRO A 605 8.96 -17.59 -23.45
CA PRO A 605 8.41 -16.40 -24.12
C PRO A 605 6.96 -16.06 -23.75
N THR A 606 6.24 -16.97 -23.09
CA THR A 606 4.88 -16.72 -22.56
C THR A 606 4.89 -16.29 -21.09
N GLY A 607 6.08 -16.21 -20.47
CA GLY A 607 6.28 -15.76 -19.11
C GLY A 607 6.18 -16.86 -18.05
N ASN A 608 6.19 -18.15 -18.39
CA ASN A 608 6.22 -19.18 -17.35
C ASN A 608 7.66 -19.46 -16.89
N LEU A 609 7.84 -19.73 -15.60
CA LEU A 609 9.12 -20.20 -15.05
C LEU A 609 9.21 -21.72 -15.05
N HIS A 610 10.33 -22.24 -15.53
CA HIS A 610 10.64 -23.67 -15.57
C HIS A 610 11.92 -23.96 -14.78
N LEU A 611 11.89 -25.00 -13.95
CA LEU A 611 13.05 -25.49 -13.20
C LEU A 611 13.84 -26.50 -14.03
N TRP A 612 15.08 -26.17 -14.35
CA TRP A 612 16.06 -27.13 -14.85
C TRP A 612 16.90 -27.57 -13.65
N LYS A 613 16.62 -28.78 -13.15
CA LYS A 613 17.29 -29.27 -11.95
C LYS A 613 18.77 -29.56 -12.26
N GLY A 614 19.68 -29.06 -11.43
CA GLY A 614 21.12 -29.33 -11.53
C GLY A 614 21.47 -30.74 -11.05
N ASP A 615 22.23 -31.47 -11.86
CA ASP A 615 22.69 -32.82 -11.49
C ASP A 615 24.04 -32.78 -10.75
N GLY A 616 24.72 -31.63 -10.72
CA GLY A 616 25.93 -31.35 -9.94
C GLY A 616 27.24 -31.77 -10.62
N ASP A 617 27.18 -32.15 -11.90
CA ASP A 617 28.31 -32.47 -12.78
C ASP A 617 28.39 -31.51 -13.99
N GLY A 618 27.69 -30.37 -13.89
CA GLY A 618 27.49 -29.40 -14.95
C GLY A 618 26.47 -29.81 -15.99
N THR A 619 25.63 -30.83 -15.73
CA THR A 619 24.44 -31.19 -16.51
C THR A 619 23.13 -30.91 -15.74
N PHE A 620 22.01 -30.93 -16.47
CA PHE A 620 20.69 -30.56 -15.94
C PHE A 620 19.58 -31.46 -16.46
N THR A 621 18.69 -31.85 -15.55
CA THR A 621 17.46 -32.57 -15.87
C THR A 621 16.43 -31.61 -16.50
N ARG A 622 15.93 -31.99 -17.69
CA ARG A 622 14.95 -31.20 -18.45
C ARG A 622 13.56 -31.20 -17.77
N PRO A 623 12.92 -30.04 -17.59
CA PRO A 623 11.57 -29.95 -17.02
C PRO A 623 10.48 -30.55 -17.92
N ASP A 624 9.39 -30.98 -17.28
CA ASP A 624 8.10 -31.17 -17.94
C ASP A 624 7.49 -29.78 -18.26
N LEU A 625 7.64 -29.37 -19.52
CA LEU A 625 7.17 -28.07 -20.01
C LEU A 625 5.64 -27.87 -19.90
N SER A 626 4.87 -28.93 -19.64
CA SER A 626 3.43 -28.81 -19.38
C SER A 626 3.11 -28.39 -17.93
N ARG A 627 4.12 -28.33 -17.05
CA ARG A 627 3.98 -28.09 -15.60
C ARG A 627 5.00 -27.03 -15.12
N PRO A 628 4.87 -25.76 -15.53
CA PRO A 628 5.72 -24.69 -15.03
C PRO A 628 5.54 -24.48 -13.52
N LEU A 629 6.56 -23.92 -12.87
CA LEU A 629 6.49 -23.53 -11.45
C LEU A 629 5.48 -22.41 -11.21
N THR A 630 5.45 -21.42 -12.10
CA THR A 630 4.57 -20.26 -12.05
C THR A 630 4.11 -19.88 -13.45
N GLY A 631 2.90 -19.32 -13.56
CA GLY A 631 2.41 -18.69 -14.78
C GLY A 631 2.51 -17.17 -14.72
N GLY A 632 2.85 -16.52 -15.83
CA GLY A 632 2.76 -15.06 -15.97
C GLY A 632 3.80 -14.25 -15.21
N TRP A 633 5.05 -14.73 -15.10
CA TRP A 633 6.20 -14.00 -14.58
C TRP A 633 6.56 -12.82 -15.50
N HIS A 634 6.11 -11.63 -15.12
CA HIS A 634 6.22 -10.38 -15.90
C HIS A 634 7.48 -9.54 -15.59
N TYR A 635 8.25 -9.93 -14.58
CA TYR A 635 9.50 -9.30 -14.18
C TYR A 635 10.58 -9.53 -15.26
N SER A 636 11.33 -8.49 -15.68
CA SER A 636 12.48 -8.69 -16.59
C SER A 636 13.81 -8.91 -15.88
N GLU A 637 13.90 -8.51 -14.61
CA GLU A 637 15.07 -8.76 -13.78
C GLU A 637 14.69 -9.70 -12.65
N THR A 638 15.50 -10.75 -12.47
CA THR A 638 15.39 -11.68 -11.36
C THR A 638 16.78 -12.16 -10.99
N THR A 639 17.14 -11.97 -9.73
CA THR A 639 18.37 -12.49 -9.13
C THR A 639 17.99 -13.46 -8.01
N ALA A 640 18.93 -14.28 -7.58
CA ALA A 640 18.70 -15.28 -6.55
C ALA A 640 19.83 -15.28 -5.52
N GLY A 641 19.50 -15.63 -4.28
CA GLY A 641 20.46 -15.63 -3.18
C GLY A 641 19.90 -16.23 -1.89
N THR A 642 20.80 -16.48 -0.95
CA THR A 642 20.53 -17.09 0.36
C THR A 642 20.24 -16.02 1.43
N PHE A 643 19.09 -15.36 1.34
CA PHE A 643 18.74 -14.19 2.18
C PHE A 643 18.32 -14.52 3.63
N TYR A 644 18.11 -15.80 3.94
CA TYR A 644 17.69 -16.31 5.27
C TYR A 644 18.73 -17.24 5.91
N GLY A 645 19.93 -17.34 5.32
CA GLY A 645 20.89 -18.41 5.60
C GLY A 645 20.41 -19.78 5.13
N GLY A 646 21.19 -20.84 5.41
CA GLY A 646 20.77 -22.23 5.17
C GLY A 646 20.88 -22.74 3.72
N GLY A 647 21.63 -22.05 2.84
CA GLY A 647 22.00 -22.56 1.50
C GLY A 647 20.91 -22.54 0.42
N THR A 648 19.62 -22.51 0.81
CA THR A 648 18.50 -22.45 -0.14
C THR A 648 18.46 -21.09 -0.84
N SER A 649 18.35 -21.08 -2.17
CA SER A 649 18.22 -19.85 -2.96
C SER A 649 16.77 -19.40 -3.06
N HIS A 650 16.52 -18.15 -2.72
CA HIS A 650 15.24 -17.44 -2.87
C HIS A 650 15.34 -16.47 -4.05
N LEU A 651 14.23 -15.84 -4.47
CA LEU A 651 14.21 -14.93 -5.62
C LEU A 651 13.94 -13.48 -5.22
N LEU A 652 14.72 -12.55 -5.78
CA LEU A 652 14.38 -11.14 -5.88
C LEU A 652 14.05 -10.79 -7.32
N ALA A 653 12.92 -10.14 -7.55
CA ALA A 653 12.52 -9.68 -8.89
C ALA A 653 11.99 -8.24 -8.86
N ARG A 654 12.39 -7.47 -9.87
CA ARG A 654 11.95 -6.08 -10.06
C ARG A 654 10.76 -6.07 -11.01
N ASP A 655 9.65 -5.52 -10.54
CA ASP A 655 8.51 -5.19 -11.39
C ASP A 655 8.89 -4.01 -12.30
N ASN A 656 8.74 -4.16 -13.61
CA ASN A 656 9.13 -3.10 -14.54
C ASN A 656 8.17 -1.92 -14.58
N GLU A 657 6.90 -2.19 -14.36
CA GLU A 657 5.85 -1.19 -14.45
C GLU A 657 5.83 -0.39 -13.15
N SER A 658 5.88 -1.06 -11.99
CA SER A 658 5.88 -0.41 -10.66
C SER A 658 7.23 0.00 -10.13
N GLY A 659 8.31 -0.61 -10.64
CA GLY A 659 9.58 -0.57 -9.93
C GLY A 659 9.49 -1.16 -8.53
N VAL A 660 8.52 -2.02 -8.16
CA VAL A 660 8.55 -2.63 -6.83
C VAL A 660 9.53 -3.80 -6.84
N LEU A 661 10.52 -3.77 -5.94
CA LEU A 661 11.33 -4.95 -5.66
C LEU A 661 10.50 -5.91 -4.80
N ARG A 662 10.38 -7.15 -5.28
CA ARG A 662 9.64 -8.22 -4.61
C ARG A 662 10.54 -9.40 -4.32
N GLU A 663 10.28 -10.09 -3.20
CA GLU A 663 10.90 -11.35 -2.83
C GLU A 663 9.93 -12.53 -2.92
N TRP A 664 10.41 -13.69 -3.36
CA TRP A 664 9.75 -14.98 -3.22
C TRP A 664 10.63 -15.91 -2.40
N VAL A 665 10.18 -16.24 -1.20
CA VAL A 665 10.88 -17.17 -0.32
C VAL A 665 10.62 -18.59 -0.80
N ASN A 666 11.65 -19.22 -1.33
CA ASN A 666 11.70 -20.65 -1.57
C ASN A 666 11.57 -21.43 -0.24
N ARG A 667 10.68 -22.42 -0.20
CA ARG A 667 10.47 -23.36 0.92
C ARG A 667 11.14 -24.72 0.70
N GLY A 668 11.98 -24.84 -0.33
CA GLY A 668 12.60 -26.08 -0.81
C GLY A 668 11.84 -26.68 -1.99
N ASN A 669 12.52 -27.49 -2.81
CA ASN A 669 11.97 -28.10 -4.03
C ASN A 669 11.29 -27.08 -4.99
N ALA A 670 11.77 -25.83 -5.02
CA ALA A 670 11.20 -24.71 -5.75
C ALA A 670 9.72 -24.37 -5.43
N ASP A 671 9.22 -24.70 -4.23
CA ASP A 671 7.95 -24.15 -3.72
C ASP A 671 8.17 -22.72 -3.25
N PHE A 672 7.75 -21.75 -4.06
CA PHE A 672 7.90 -20.33 -3.76
C PHE A 672 6.70 -19.78 -2.99
N SER A 673 6.96 -18.90 -2.02
CA SER A 673 5.91 -18.06 -1.42
C SER A 673 5.23 -17.20 -2.48
N ARG A 674 4.05 -16.66 -2.15
CA ARG A 674 3.56 -15.45 -2.86
C ARG A 674 4.62 -14.33 -2.76
N PRO A 675 4.63 -13.36 -3.69
CA PRO A 675 5.54 -12.22 -3.61
C PRO A 675 5.38 -11.42 -2.32
N MET A 676 6.52 -10.95 -1.81
CA MET A 676 6.63 -10.05 -0.67
C MET A 676 7.16 -8.70 -1.14
N ARG A 677 6.60 -7.58 -0.66
CA ARG A 677 7.06 -6.23 -1.04
C ARG A 677 8.28 -5.86 -0.20
N LEU A 678 9.44 -5.62 -0.82
CA LEU A 678 10.62 -5.12 -0.11
C LEU A 678 10.72 -3.60 -0.14
N THR A 679 10.30 -2.96 -1.25
CA THR A 679 10.43 -1.50 -1.43
C THR A 679 9.15 -0.84 -1.93
N ASP A 680 9.03 0.47 -1.62
CA ASP A 680 7.98 1.32 -2.20
C ASP A 680 8.20 1.65 -3.68
N GLY A 681 9.42 1.42 -4.17
CA GLY A 681 9.90 1.61 -5.54
C GLY A 681 11.41 1.29 -5.62
N TRP A 682 11.91 1.07 -6.85
CA TRP A 682 13.20 0.45 -7.18
C TRP A 682 13.72 1.03 -8.48
#